data_AF-A0A965HR91-F1
#
_entry.id   AF-A0A965HR91-F1
#
_cell.length_a   1.000
_cell.length_b   1.000
_cell.length_c   1.000
_cell.angle_alpha   90.00
_cell.angle_beta   90.00
_cell.angle_gamma   90.00
#
_symmetry.space_group_name_H-M   'P 1'
#
loop_
_entity.id
_entity.type
_entity.pdbx_description
1 polymer ?
#
loop_
_entity_poly.entity_id
_entity_poly.type
_entity_poly.pdbx_seq_one_letter_code
_entity_poly.pdbx_strand_id
1 'polypeptide(L)'
;MASFEPTDWTHGKRRIHLLGVAGSGMVPLAEILMDVGHEVTGSDLKQLPERLVKRGLKFTRGHSAQGVGEAEVVVASAAIPDENVEWVEAKRRGVQRFRRGEFLGQLARLKKLVAVMGSHGKTTTATMLAQIFQEAGKEPCFYLGGYAPSLGASGGWRKGEWLVAEVDESEGAPVELQPWAALLLNADHEHVDRYANEAAVIGAYREILSRVTGPVVVVAKEEPAAMESAVNVKTKVTFGWEKSDADYVGVWRGEDAEGVRFEVNGKGKNLGRFCVGATGKHNAGNALGALALGMESGIDPERIRKGLEMFRRAERRFEILRSEPALEVVDDYAHHPREVAATLAAARVRGRKRVVAIFQPHRHTRLATFLGGFAEALCKADRVILLPVYAAGEKMMEGAGLPQLAAKIAELGGEVQVAGSTPECRSILGKSWEEGDLFLFMGAGDVTQLARKVAHEFETFRKVRDLAKGEGAVRWYEPMQKHTTIRIGGPAQVWFEPETEEALGRVVAMCGAEGIPLTIVGRGSNLLVRDGGIPGVCVHFGAPGMSRIEVVGGKIRAGAGARLKQIVAVAKANGITGLEFMEGIPGALGGAMRMNAGAMESWTFETVESVRVMDRKGRVSEVVRKEFEVRYRKVPRLVEEIAVGAVLHGKPGNPEEIAEKLKRYSRKRWDSQPAAPSAGCIFKNAEKIPAGKLIEELGLKDTHVGGARVSPVHGNFIVNQGGAKAVDVLALMEQIRAKARTDRGIDLEPEVIVVGEDE
;
A
#
# COMPACT_ATOMS: atom_id res chain seq x y z
N MET A 1 -21.74 7.45 -40.29
CA MET A 1 -20.58 6.60 -39.96
C MET A 1 -19.91 6.25 -41.28
N ALA A 2 -18.69 6.71 -41.52
CA ALA A 2 -17.94 6.33 -42.71
C ALA A 2 -17.55 4.86 -42.58
N SER A 3 -17.83 4.04 -43.61
CA SER A 3 -17.34 2.67 -43.72
C SER A 3 -15.82 2.71 -43.86
N PHE A 4 -15.10 2.47 -42.77
CA PHE A 4 -13.65 2.32 -42.79
C PHE A 4 -13.28 0.96 -43.39
N GLU A 5 -12.39 0.95 -44.39
CA GLU A 5 -11.75 -0.27 -44.86
C GLU A 5 -10.88 -0.86 -43.72
N PRO A 6 -10.83 -2.20 -43.56
CA PRO A 6 -10.04 -2.83 -42.51
C PRO A 6 -8.54 -2.49 -42.69
N THR A 7 -7.95 -1.79 -41.73
CA THR A 7 -6.50 -1.61 -41.69
C THR A 7 -5.86 -2.87 -41.12
N ASP A 8 -4.91 -3.46 -41.86
CA ASP A 8 -4.10 -4.55 -41.32
C ASP A 8 -3.02 -3.98 -40.39
N TRP A 9 -3.31 -4.03 -39.09
CA TRP A 9 -2.41 -3.57 -38.03
C TRP A 9 -1.15 -4.44 -37.89
N THR A 10 -1.07 -5.60 -38.54
CA THR A 10 0.11 -6.47 -38.44
C THR A 10 1.23 -6.11 -39.42
N HIS A 11 0.97 -5.21 -40.37
CA HIS A 11 1.93 -4.79 -41.38
C HIS A 11 2.43 -3.37 -41.14
N GLY A 12 3.75 -3.23 -41.07
CA GLY A 12 4.44 -1.95 -40.92
C GLY A 12 4.50 -1.44 -39.48
N LYS A 13 5.61 -0.79 -39.13
CA LYS A 13 5.79 -0.17 -37.82
C LYS A 13 5.06 1.18 -37.79
N ARG A 14 4.18 1.36 -36.80
CA ARG A 14 3.41 2.58 -36.54
C ARG A 14 3.80 3.14 -35.18
N ARG A 15 3.68 4.46 -34.99
CA ARG A 15 3.77 5.11 -33.66
C ARG A 15 2.38 5.23 -33.05
N ILE A 16 2.12 4.48 -31.98
CA ILE A 16 0.83 4.43 -31.31
C ILE A 16 0.97 4.98 -29.89
N HIS A 17 0.10 5.92 -29.52
CA HIS A 17 0.06 6.52 -28.19
C HIS A 17 -1.21 6.11 -27.43
N LEU A 18 -1.04 5.58 -26.22
CA LEU A 18 -2.11 5.02 -25.40
C LEU A 18 -2.44 5.95 -24.22
N LEU A 19 -3.68 6.43 -24.15
CA LEU A 19 -4.16 7.28 -23.05
C LEU A 19 -4.84 6.41 -21.99
N GLY A 20 -4.37 6.52 -20.75
CA GLY A 20 -4.78 5.65 -19.65
C GLY A 20 -4.10 4.27 -19.72
N VAL A 21 -2.82 4.25 -20.11
CA VAL A 21 -2.07 3.02 -20.44
C VAL A 21 -1.90 2.06 -19.26
N ALA A 22 -2.02 2.53 -18.02
CA ALA A 22 -1.90 1.68 -16.82
C ALA A 22 -3.22 0.96 -16.48
N GLY A 23 -4.31 1.21 -17.21
CA GLY A 23 -5.59 0.52 -17.03
C GLY A 23 -5.53 -0.97 -17.37
N SER A 24 -6.34 -1.79 -16.67
CA SER A 24 -6.37 -3.26 -16.82
C SER A 24 -6.64 -3.73 -18.25
N GLY A 25 -7.46 -3.01 -19.02
CA GLY A 25 -7.68 -3.28 -20.44
C GLY A 25 -6.65 -2.62 -21.39
N MET A 26 -5.93 -1.59 -20.97
CA MET A 26 -4.96 -0.91 -21.84
C MET A 26 -3.58 -1.59 -21.82
N VAL A 27 -3.20 -2.15 -20.68
CA VAL A 27 -1.98 -2.95 -20.51
C VAL A 27 -1.91 -4.12 -21.52
N PRO A 28 -2.90 -5.03 -21.64
CA PRO A 28 -2.84 -6.12 -22.61
C PRO A 28 -2.80 -5.61 -24.06
N LEU A 29 -3.50 -4.52 -24.36
CA LEU A 29 -3.43 -3.88 -25.67
C LEU A 29 -2.01 -3.39 -25.98
N ALA A 30 -1.37 -2.72 -25.02
CA ALA A 30 0.01 -2.26 -25.16
C ALA A 30 0.97 -3.41 -25.44
N GLU A 31 0.80 -4.54 -24.74
CA GLU A 31 1.62 -5.74 -24.93
C GLU A 31 1.45 -6.34 -26.33
N ILE A 32 0.21 -6.45 -26.81
CA ILE A 32 -0.08 -6.94 -28.17
C ILE A 32 0.56 -6.02 -29.21
N LEU A 33 0.37 -4.71 -29.09
CA LEU A 33 0.91 -3.74 -30.05
C LEU A 33 2.45 -3.77 -30.09
N MET A 34 3.10 -3.97 -28.94
CA MET A 34 4.54 -4.16 -28.87
C MET A 34 4.97 -5.50 -29.49
N ASP A 35 4.24 -6.59 -29.26
CA ASP A 35 4.52 -7.90 -29.87
C ASP A 35 4.37 -7.87 -31.40
N VAL A 36 3.42 -7.08 -31.92
CA VAL A 36 3.25 -6.83 -33.37
C VAL A 36 4.43 -6.03 -33.94
N GLY A 37 5.16 -5.27 -33.12
CA GLY A 37 6.34 -4.50 -33.52
C GLY A 37 6.10 -2.99 -33.69
N HIS A 38 4.96 -2.48 -33.24
CA HIS A 38 4.71 -1.03 -33.23
C HIS A 38 5.57 -0.31 -32.17
N GLU A 39 5.77 1.00 -32.35
CA GLU A 39 6.33 1.84 -31.30
C GLU A 39 5.21 2.35 -30.41
N VAL A 40 5.17 1.85 -29.18
CA VAL A 40 4.12 2.15 -28.21
C VAL A 40 4.61 3.16 -27.17
N THR A 41 3.85 4.24 -27.04
CA THR A 41 4.01 5.23 -25.98
C THR A 41 2.70 5.35 -25.19
N GLY A 42 2.73 5.91 -23.99
CA GLY A 42 1.47 6.11 -23.27
C GLY A 42 1.57 7.08 -22.10
N SER A 43 0.40 7.55 -21.68
CA SER A 43 0.19 8.50 -20.58
C SER A 43 -0.80 7.93 -19.57
N ASP A 44 -0.55 8.18 -18.28
CA ASP A 44 -1.49 7.86 -17.21
C ASP A 44 -1.20 8.70 -15.96
N LEU A 45 -2.20 8.89 -15.11
CA LEU A 45 -2.02 9.48 -13.78
C LEU A 45 -1.34 8.49 -12.82
N LYS A 46 -1.54 7.19 -13.05
CA LYS A 46 -0.99 6.08 -12.27
C LYS A 46 0.38 5.65 -12.80
N GLN A 47 1.20 5.04 -11.94
CA GLN A 47 2.47 4.46 -12.36
C GLN A 47 2.24 3.23 -13.25
N LEU A 48 3.04 3.09 -14.30
CA LEU A 48 3.02 1.91 -15.18
C LEU A 48 3.66 0.69 -14.49
N PRO A 49 3.16 -0.54 -14.73
CA PRO A 49 3.85 -1.75 -14.30
C PRO A 49 5.31 -1.78 -14.80
N GLU A 50 6.27 -2.06 -13.91
CA GLU A 50 7.71 -2.07 -14.25
C GLU A 50 8.03 -2.97 -15.45
N ARG A 51 7.30 -4.08 -15.62
CA ARG A 51 7.48 -4.99 -16.75
C ARG A 51 7.29 -4.32 -18.11
N LEU A 52 6.35 -3.38 -18.24
CA LEU A 52 6.13 -2.64 -19.49
C LEU A 52 7.24 -1.62 -19.74
N VAL A 53 7.72 -0.96 -18.68
CA VAL A 53 8.87 -0.04 -18.76
C VAL A 53 10.11 -0.80 -19.23
N LYS A 54 10.38 -1.98 -18.65
CA LYS A 54 11.50 -2.86 -19.05
C LYS A 54 11.36 -3.38 -20.49
N ARG A 55 10.13 -3.54 -21.00
CA ARG A 55 9.83 -3.90 -22.39
C ARG A 55 9.97 -2.73 -23.38
N GLY A 56 10.27 -1.52 -22.91
CA GLY A 56 10.54 -0.36 -23.75
C GLY A 56 9.34 0.57 -24.01
N LEU A 57 8.23 0.40 -23.28
CA LEU A 57 7.10 1.32 -23.38
C LEU A 57 7.49 2.69 -22.81
N LYS A 58 7.48 3.74 -23.64
CA LYS A 58 7.79 5.11 -23.22
C LYS A 58 6.58 5.72 -22.50
N PHE A 59 6.72 5.96 -21.20
CA PHE A 59 5.64 6.39 -20.31
C PHE A 59 5.77 7.84 -19.88
N THR A 60 4.65 8.56 -19.87
CA THR A 60 4.53 9.91 -19.30
C THR A 60 3.53 9.90 -18.16
N ARG A 61 3.92 10.42 -16.99
CA ARG A 61 2.99 10.60 -15.86
C ARG A 61 2.20 11.88 -16.03
N GLY A 62 0.87 11.80 -15.96
CA GLY A 62 -0.04 12.90 -16.27
C GLY A 62 -0.32 13.06 -17.76
N HIS A 63 -1.20 14.01 -18.08
CA HIS A 63 -1.62 14.29 -19.45
C HIS A 63 -1.16 15.68 -19.89
N SER A 64 -0.61 15.81 -21.09
CA SER A 64 -0.22 17.09 -21.69
C SER A 64 -0.36 17.05 -23.20
N ALA A 65 -0.67 18.17 -23.86
CA ALA A 65 -0.77 18.19 -25.32
C ALA A 65 0.53 17.69 -26.01
N GLN A 66 1.70 17.95 -25.41
CA GLN A 66 2.99 17.44 -25.88
C GLN A 66 3.09 15.91 -25.82
N GLY A 67 2.32 15.24 -24.95
CA GLY A 67 2.29 13.78 -24.78
C GLY A 67 1.93 13.03 -26.06
N VAL A 68 1.12 13.62 -26.96
CA VAL A 68 0.79 13.04 -28.27
C VAL A 68 2.05 12.83 -29.14
N GLY A 69 3.11 13.62 -28.94
CA GLY A 69 4.41 13.42 -29.58
C GLY A 69 4.33 13.27 -31.10
N GLU A 70 4.91 12.21 -31.65
CA GLU A 70 4.86 11.88 -33.08
C GLU A 70 3.86 10.75 -33.41
N ALA A 71 2.87 10.55 -32.55
CA ALA A 71 1.89 9.48 -32.73
C ALA A 71 1.13 9.63 -34.06
N GLU A 72 1.04 8.52 -34.79
CA GLU A 72 0.18 8.38 -35.97
C GLU A 72 -1.23 7.94 -35.57
N VAL A 73 -1.33 7.23 -34.45
CA VAL A 73 -2.57 6.69 -33.88
C VAL A 73 -2.60 6.92 -32.38
N VAL A 74 -3.76 7.33 -31.88
CA VAL A 74 -4.03 7.53 -30.47
C VAL A 74 -5.18 6.62 -30.05
N VAL A 75 -4.97 5.80 -29.02
CA VAL A 75 -5.99 4.92 -28.47
C VAL A 75 -6.27 5.30 -27.02
N ALA A 76 -7.54 5.60 -26.71
CA ALA A 76 -7.94 6.01 -25.37
C ALA A 76 -8.77 4.94 -24.67
N SER A 77 -8.52 4.76 -23.37
CA SER A 77 -9.40 3.98 -22.52
C SER A 77 -10.79 4.63 -22.41
N ALA A 78 -11.79 3.86 -21.96
CA ALA A 78 -13.14 4.38 -21.72
C ALA A 78 -13.18 5.43 -20.60
N ALA A 79 -12.20 5.40 -19.68
CA ALA A 79 -12.11 6.35 -18.56
C ALA A 79 -11.54 7.72 -18.97
N ILE A 80 -11.02 7.86 -20.20
CA ILE A 80 -10.48 9.13 -20.68
C ILE A 80 -11.63 10.00 -21.23
N PRO A 81 -11.93 11.16 -20.62
CA PRO A 81 -13.00 12.05 -21.07
C PRO A 81 -12.67 12.69 -22.42
N ASP A 82 -13.69 13.12 -23.16
CA ASP A 82 -13.51 13.75 -24.48
C ASP A 82 -12.78 15.10 -24.40
N GLU A 83 -12.77 15.74 -23.23
CA GLU A 83 -12.05 16.98 -22.94
C GLU A 83 -10.58 16.77 -22.60
N ASN A 84 -10.10 15.52 -22.53
CA ASN A 84 -8.70 15.23 -22.22
C ASN A 84 -7.77 15.94 -23.21
N VAL A 85 -6.75 16.61 -22.67
CA VAL A 85 -5.83 17.47 -23.44
C VAL A 85 -5.12 16.75 -24.58
N GLU A 86 -4.76 15.48 -24.42
CA GLU A 86 -4.11 14.67 -25.46
C GLU A 86 -5.12 14.21 -26.52
N TRP A 87 -6.34 13.86 -26.10
CA TRP A 87 -7.41 13.43 -27.00
C TRP A 87 -7.90 14.55 -27.93
N VAL A 88 -7.99 15.77 -27.40
CA VAL A 88 -8.30 16.99 -28.16
C VAL A 88 -7.15 17.37 -29.09
N GLU A 89 -5.90 17.29 -28.61
CA GLU A 89 -4.73 17.62 -29.41
C GLU A 89 -4.54 16.66 -30.59
N ALA A 90 -4.76 15.36 -30.37
CA ALA A 90 -4.75 14.36 -31.44
C ALA A 90 -5.77 14.70 -32.54
N LYS A 91 -6.97 15.15 -32.15
CA LYS A 91 -8.01 15.60 -33.11
C LYS A 91 -7.54 16.83 -33.88
N ARG A 92 -6.97 17.82 -33.19
CA ARG A 92 -6.47 19.08 -33.79
C ARG A 92 -5.38 18.82 -34.83
N ARG A 93 -4.52 17.81 -34.59
CA ARG A 93 -3.41 17.42 -35.47
C ARG A 93 -3.80 16.43 -36.58
N GLY A 94 -5.06 16.00 -36.64
CA GLY A 94 -5.51 14.99 -37.61
C GLY A 94 -4.93 13.59 -37.38
N VAL A 95 -4.45 13.30 -36.17
CA VAL A 95 -3.98 11.97 -35.77
C VAL A 95 -5.18 11.04 -35.69
N GLN A 96 -5.04 9.78 -36.12
CA GLN A 96 -6.14 8.81 -36.04
C GLN A 96 -6.46 8.50 -34.58
N ARG A 97 -7.74 8.46 -34.22
CA ARG A 97 -8.17 8.26 -32.83
C ARG A 97 -9.15 7.10 -32.74
N PHE A 98 -8.91 6.21 -31.78
CA PHE A 98 -9.78 5.07 -31.47
C PHE A 98 -10.08 5.00 -29.98
N ARG A 99 -11.27 4.55 -29.63
CA ARG A 99 -11.53 4.01 -28.29
C ARG A 99 -10.97 2.59 -28.21
N ARG A 100 -10.55 2.17 -27.02
CA ARG A 100 -9.96 0.84 -26.77
C ARG A 100 -10.79 -0.30 -27.39
N GLY A 101 -12.10 -0.30 -27.18
CA GLY A 101 -13.00 -1.34 -27.72
C GLY A 101 -13.03 -1.40 -29.25
N GLU A 102 -13.05 -0.24 -29.92
CA GLU A 102 -13.00 -0.15 -31.38
C GLU A 102 -11.69 -0.73 -31.91
N PHE A 103 -10.57 -0.39 -31.26
CA PHE A 103 -9.25 -0.87 -31.67
C PHE A 103 -9.09 -2.38 -31.43
N LEU A 104 -9.56 -2.88 -30.28
CA LEU A 104 -9.58 -4.31 -29.99
C LEU A 104 -10.42 -5.08 -31.02
N GLY A 105 -11.58 -4.55 -31.43
CA GLY A 105 -12.40 -5.12 -32.48
C GLY A 105 -11.65 -5.27 -33.81
N GLN A 106 -10.84 -4.26 -34.18
CA GLN A 106 -10.01 -4.34 -35.39
C GLN A 106 -8.93 -5.41 -35.30
N LEU A 107 -8.23 -5.53 -34.16
CA LEU A 107 -7.26 -6.59 -33.94
C LEU A 107 -7.90 -7.99 -33.93
N ALA A 108 -9.06 -8.11 -33.30
CA ALA A 108 -9.76 -9.38 -33.15
C ALA A 108 -10.20 -9.97 -34.49
N ARG A 109 -10.53 -9.14 -35.49
CA ARG A 109 -10.90 -9.58 -36.85
C ARG A 109 -9.78 -10.29 -37.61
N LEU A 110 -8.52 -10.10 -37.20
CA LEU A 110 -7.36 -10.74 -37.82
C LEU A 110 -7.12 -12.18 -37.31
N LYS A 111 -7.92 -12.65 -36.35
CA LYS A 111 -7.78 -13.95 -35.68
C LYS A 111 -9.15 -14.62 -35.49
N LYS A 112 -9.15 -15.92 -35.20
CA LYS A 112 -10.32 -16.66 -34.71
C LYS A 112 -10.53 -16.32 -33.24
N LEU A 113 -11.41 -15.35 -32.99
CA LEU A 113 -11.74 -14.89 -31.64
C LEU A 113 -12.52 -15.96 -30.85
N VAL A 114 -11.97 -16.37 -29.72
CA VAL A 114 -12.63 -17.16 -28.67
C VAL A 114 -13.02 -16.19 -27.55
N ALA A 115 -14.30 -15.84 -27.51
CA ALA A 115 -14.85 -14.88 -26.54
C ALA A 115 -15.24 -15.59 -25.24
N VAL A 116 -14.66 -15.17 -24.13
CA VAL A 116 -15.03 -15.65 -22.78
C VAL A 116 -15.85 -14.58 -22.08
N MET A 117 -17.08 -14.93 -21.71
CA MET A 117 -18.11 -14.03 -21.22
C MET A 117 -18.71 -14.53 -19.90
N GLY A 118 -19.30 -13.60 -19.16
CA GLY A 118 -20.08 -13.84 -17.95
C GLY A 118 -19.80 -12.78 -16.89
N SER A 119 -20.70 -12.54 -15.96
CA SER A 119 -20.50 -11.53 -14.91
C SER A 119 -19.28 -11.87 -14.04
N HIS A 120 -19.14 -13.16 -13.69
CA HIS A 120 -18.04 -13.67 -12.87
C HIS A 120 -17.18 -14.72 -13.60
N GLY A 121 -15.88 -14.75 -13.29
CA GLY A 121 -14.98 -15.83 -13.71
C GLY A 121 -14.30 -15.67 -15.08
N LYS A 122 -14.61 -14.61 -15.84
CA LYS A 122 -14.08 -14.35 -17.19
C LYS A 122 -12.56 -14.46 -17.28
N THR A 123 -11.84 -13.62 -16.53
CA THR A 123 -10.36 -13.56 -16.57
C THR A 123 -9.73 -14.90 -16.25
N THR A 124 -10.24 -15.61 -15.24
CA THR A 124 -9.74 -16.92 -14.84
C THR A 124 -9.92 -17.93 -15.98
N THR A 125 -11.13 -18.03 -16.52
CA THR A 125 -11.46 -18.96 -17.59
C THR A 125 -10.74 -18.64 -18.89
N ALA A 126 -10.61 -17.36 -19.26
CA ALA A 126 -9.84 -16.93 -20.43
C ALA A 126 -8.36 -17.27 -20.30
N THR A 127 -7.80 -17.14 -19.09
CA THR A 127 -6.42 -17.55 -18.81
C THR A 127 -6.24 -19.06 -18.91
N MET A 128 -7.18 -19.84 -18.35
CA MET A 128 -7.18 -21.31 -18.48
C MET A 128 -7.23 -21.73 -19.96
N LEU A 129 -8.11 -21.10 -20.76
CA LEU A 129 -8.24 -21.38 -22.19
C LEU A 129 -6.98 -21.00 -22.98
N ALA A 130 -6.42 -19.82 -22.74
CA ALA A 130 -5.16 -19.41 -23.37
C ALA A 130 -4.03 -20.40 -23.04
N GLN A 131 -3.96 -20.89 -21.80
CA GLN A 131 -2.99 -21.91 -21.38
C GLN A 131 -3.23 -23.26 -22.08
N ILE A 132 -4.48 -23.71 -22.17
CA ILE A 132 -4.86 -24.94 -22.89
C ILE A 132 -4.45 -24.86 -24.36
N PHE A 133 -4.75 -23.76 -25.03
CA PHE A 133 -4.41 -23.56 -26.45
C PHE A 133 -2.89 -23.47 -26.64
N GLN A 134 -2.17 -22.84 -25.72
CA GLN A 134 -0.70 -22.79 -25.74
C GLN A 134 -0.09 -24.19 -25.60
N GLU A 135 -0.56 -24.99 -24.65
CA GLU A 135 -0.08 -26.36 -24.43
C GLU A 135 -0.46 -27.32 -25.58
N ALA A 136 -1.59 -27.04 -26.25
CA ALA A 136 -1.98 -27.73 -27.47
C ALA A 136 -1.13 -27.36 -28.70
N GLY A 137 -0.12 -26.48 -28.55
CA GLY A 137 0.74 -26.02 -29.64
C GLY A 137 0.03 -25.12 -30.66
N LYS A 138 -1.09 -24.50 -30.28
CA LYS A 138 -1.86 -23.60 -31.16
C LYS A 138 -1.34 -22.17 -31.18
N GLU A 139 -0.37 -21.84 -30.31
CA GLU A 139 0.25 -20.51 -30.16
C GLU A 139 -0.78 -19.36 -30.15
N PRO A 140 -1.76 -19.37 -29.22
CA PRO A 140 -2.84 -18.40 -29.24
C PRO A 140 -2.32 -16.99 -28.98
N CYS A 141 -2.87 -16.02 -29.70
CA CYS A 141 -2.92 -14.65 -29.19
C CYS A 141 -3.88 -14.61 -28.00
N PHE A 142 -3.66 -13.70 -27.06
CA PHE A 142 -4.56 -13.56 -25.92
C PHE A 142 -4.70 -12.11 -25.48
N TYR A 143 -5.88 -11.79 -24.95
CA TYR A 143 -6.23 -10.50 -24.37
C TYR A 143 -7.01 -10.75 -23.07
N LEU A 144 -6.32 -10.57 -21.94
CA LEU A 144 -6.83 -10.94 -20.61
C LEU A 144 -7.01 -9.69 -19.75
N GLY A 145 -8.04 -9.66 -18.89
CA GLY A 145 -8.28 -8.56 -17.95
C GLY A 145 -7.28 -8.46 -16.81
N GLY A 146 -6.31 -9.39 -16.72
CA GLY A 146 -5.29 -9.43 -15.68
C GLY A 146 -4.01 -10.12 -16.15
N TYR A 147 -2.92 -9.92 -15.40
CA TYR A 147 -1.66 -10.59 -15.66
C TYR A 147 -1.79 -12.10 -15.43
N ALA A 148 -1.36 -12.90 -16.41
CA ALA A 148 -1.32 -14.35 -16.32
C ALA A 148 0.13 -14.81 -16.11
N PRO A 149 0.53 -15.22 -14.88
CA PRO A 149 1.90 -15.63 -14.60
C PRO A 149 2.39 -16.79 -15.48
N SER A 150 1.51 -17.74 -15.80
CA SER A 150 1.86 -18.90 -16.65
C SER A 150 2.15 -18.50 -18.11
N LEU A 151 1.65 -17.34 -18.56
CA LEU A 151 1.87 -16.80 -19.91
C LEU A 151 2.90 -15.66 -19.93
N GLY A 152 3.29 -15.14 -18.76
CA GLY A 152 4.24 -14.03 -18.63
C GLY A 152 3.72 -12.68 -19.12
N ALA A 153 2.41 -12.56 -19.39
CA ALA A 153 1.78 -11.34 -19.89
C ALA A 153 0.27 -11.32 -19.61
N SER A 154 -0.37 -10.17 -19.83
CA SER A 154 -1.84 -10.02 -19.88
C SER A 154 -2.35 -9.94 -21.33
N GLY A 155 -1.51 -9.50 -22.26
CA GLY A 155 -1.77 -9.55 -23.69
C GLY A 155 -0.59 -10.14 -24.45
N GLY A 156 -0.87 -10.85 -25.54
CA GLY A 156 0.19 -11.41 -26.39
C GLY A 156 -0.25 -11.57 -27.84
N TRP A 157 0.62 -11.17 -28.77
CA TRP A 157 0.45 -11.46 -30.19
C TRP A 157 1.37 -12.60 -30.61
N ARG A 158 0.81 -13.60 -31.31
CA ARG A 158 1.49 -14.83 -31.70
C ARG A 158 1.16 -15.21 -33.13
N LYS A 159 1.90 -16.18 -33.67
CA LYS A 159 1.73 -16.67 -35.04
C LYS A 159 0.44 -17.46 -35.24
N GLY A 160 -0.07 -18.11 -34.17
CA GLY A 160 -1.28 -18.90 -34.22
C GLY A 160 -2.50 -18.10 -34.66
N GLU A 161 -3.48 -18.78 -35.23
CA GLU A 161 -4.70 -18.17 -35.78
C GLU A 161 -5.72 -17.77 -34.69
N TRP A 162 -5.53 -18.22 -33.45
CA TRP A 162 -6.50 -18.05 -32.37
C TRP A 162 -6.25 -16.77 -31.58
N LEU A 163 -7.32 -16.13 -31.13
CA LEU A 163 -7.29 -15.06 -30.13
C LEU A 163 -8.24 -15.43 -28.99
N VAL A 164 -7.71 -15.69 -27.81
CA VAL A 164 -8.54 -15.88 -26.60
C VAL A 164 -8.70 -14.53 -25.92
N ALA A 165 -9.94 -14.02 -25.84
CA ALA A 165 -10.19 -12.72 -25.21
C ALA A 165 -11.30 -12.80 -24.17
N GLU A 166 -11.05 -12.12 -23.05
CA GLU A 166 -12.12 -11.71 -22.14
C GLU A 166 -12.97 -10.62 -22.82
N VAL A 167 -14.28 -10.84 -22.85
CA VAL A 167 -15.25 -9.88 -23.38
C VAL A 167 -16.11 -9.40 -22.22
N ASP A 168 -15.92 -8.13 -21.87
CA ASP A 168 -16.62 -7.45 -20.80
C ASP A 168 -17.89 -6.77 -21.34
N GLU A 169 -19.03 -7.13 -20.76
CA GLU A 169 -20.34 -6.59 -21.10
C GLU A 169 -20.49 -5.11 -20.71
N SER A 170 -19.79 -4.65 -19.67
CA SER A 170 -19.93 -3.29 -19.12
C SER A 170 -19.54 -2.19 -20.11
N GLU A 171 -18.65 -2.52 -21.05
CA GLU A 171 -18.16 -1.61 -22.09
C GLU A 171 -19.07 -1.59 -23.33
N GLY A 172 -20.17 -2.34 -23.29
CA GLY A 172 -21.01 -2.66 -24.44
C GLY A 172 -20.41 -3.77 -25.30
N ALA A 173 -21.15 -4.20 -26.32
CA ALA A 173 -20.67 -5.13 -27.33
C ALA A 173 -20.24 -4.33 -28.57
N PRO A 174 -18.93 -3.97 -28.73
CA PRO A 174 -18.46 -3.33 -29.95
C PRO A 174 -19.03 -4.04 -31.18
N VAL A 175 -19.64 -3.27 -32.08
CA VAL A 175 -20.26 -3.80 -33.31
C VAL A 175 -19.24 -4.59 -34.14
N GLU A 176 -17.95 -4.28 -33.92
CA GLU A 176 -16.81 -4.85 -34.59
C GLU A 176 -16.44 -6.27 -34.11
N LEU A 177 -16.86 -6.68 -32.91
CA LEU A 177 -16.57 -8.00 -32.36
C LEU A 177 -17.43 -9.08 -33.03
N GLN A 178 -16.75 -10.00 -33.72
CA GLN A 178 -17.37 -11.17 -34.36
C GLN A 178 -16.66 -12.42 -33.83
N PRO A 179 -17.12 -12.99 -32.71
CA PRO A 179 -16.50 -14.19 -32.15
C PRO A 179 -16.59 -15.35 -33.15
N TRP A 180 -15.53 -16.14 -33.23
CA TRP A 180 -15.55 -17.43 -33.90
C TRP A 180 -16.11 -18.51 -32.98
N ALA A 181 -15.76 -18.47 -31.69
CA ALA A 181 -16.38 -19.29 -30.65
C ALA A 181 -16.67 -18.45 -29.40
N ALA A 182 -17.62 -18.91 -28.58
CA ALA A 182 -18.02 -18.21 -27.37
C ALA A 182 -18.21 -19.18 -26.19
N LEU A 183 -17.84 -18.73 -24.99
CA LEU A 183 -18.12 -19.39 -23.72
C LEU A 183 -18.84 -18.41 -22.79
N LEU A 184 -20.04 -18.75 -22.34
CA LEU A 184 -20.83 -17.96 -21.38
C LEU A 184 -20.95 -18.70 -20.05
N LEU A 185 -20.36 -18.12 -19.00
CA LEU A 185 -20.26 -18.73 -17.67
C LEU A 185 -21.49 -18.49 -16.80
N ASN A 186 -22.02 -17.27 -16.76
CA ASN A 186 -23.14 -16.80 -15.95
C ASN A 186 -23.59 -15.42 -16.48
N ALA A 187 -24.69 -14.85 -15.98
CA ALA A 187 -25.22 -13.55 -16.43
C ALA A 187 -25.95 -12.78 -15.31
N ASP A 188 -25.29 -12.61 -14.16
CA ASP A 188 -25.78 -11.83 -13.02
C ASP A 188 -25.81 -10.30 -13.31
N HIS A 189 -26.72 -9.58 -12.62
CA HIS A 189 -26.80 -8.11 -12.65
C HIS A 189 -25.73 -7.46 -11.73
N GLU A 190 -24.54 -7.19 -12.27
CA GLU A 190 -23.44 -6.54 -11.53
C GLU A 190 -23.20 -5.06 -11.88
N HIS A 191 -23.31 -4.69 -13.17
CA HIS A 191 -22.99 -3.34 -13.67
C HIS A 191 -24.23 -2.42 -13.64
N VAL A 192 -24.68 -2.08 -12.43
CA VAL A 192 -25.89 -1.26 -12.19
C VAL A 192 -25.82 0.15 -12.77
N ASP A 193 -24.63 0.66 -13.04
CA ASP A 193 -24.37 1.93 -13.72
C ASP A 193 -24.67 1.88 -15.22
N ARG A 194 -24.65 0.68 -15.80
CA ARG A 194 -24.84 0.44 -17.23
C ARG A 194 -26.17 -0.23 -17.56
N TYR A 195 -26.57 -1.20 -16.77
CA TYR A 195 -27.75 -2.03 -17.01
C TYR A 195 -28.80 -1.79 -15.94
N ALA A 196 -30.02 -1.46 -16.37
CA ALA A 196 -31.13 -1.18 -15.46
C ALA A 196 -31.60 -2.43 -14.67
N ASN A 197 -31.45 -3.62 -15.24
CA ASN A 197 -31.89 -4.89 -14.67
C ASN A 197 -31.21 -6.09 -15.36
N GLU A 198 -31.42 -7.29 -14.83
CA GLU A 198 -30.91 -8.56 -15.36
C GLU A 198 -31.33 -8.81 -16.83
N ALA A 199 -32.57 -8.47 -17.20
CA ALA A 199 -33.04 -8.63 -18.57
C ALA A 199 -32.20 -7.81 -19.59
N ALA A 200 -31.68 -6.66 -19.19
CA ALA A 200 -30.78 -5.86 -20.01
C ALA A 200 -29.40 -6.52 -20.19
N VAL A 201 -28.88 -7.19 -19.15
CA VAL A 201 -27.64 -7.99 -19.21
C VAL A 201 -27.82 -9.18 -20.15
N ILE A 202 -28.93 -9.91 -20.01
CA ILE A 202 -29.29 -11.04 -20.90
C ILE A 202 -29.38 -10.56 -22.36
N GLY A 203 -30.00 -9.40 -22.59
CA GLY A 203 -30.08 -8.79 -23.92
C GLY A 203 -28.71 -8.52 -24.54
N ALA A 204 -27.76 -7.99 -23.76
CA ALA A 204 -26.41 -7.71 -24.24
C ALA A 204 -25.65 -8.99 -24.62
N TYR A 205 -25.69 -10.04 -23.78
CA TYR A 205 -25.06 -11.32 -24.12
C TYR A 205 -25.72 -11.98 -25.34
N ARG A 206 -27.04 -11.91 -25.45
CA ARG A 206 -27.79 -12.42 -26.61
C ARG A 206 -27.35 -11.74 -27.90
N GLU A 207 -27.10 -10.44 -27.87
CA GLU A 207 -26.57 -9.69 -29.02
C GLU A 207 -25.18 -10.20 -29.44
N ILE A 208 -24.26 -10.39 -28.50
CA ILE A 208 -22.91 -10.91 -28.80
C ILE A 208 -22.99 -12.33 -29.36
N LEU A 209 -23.78 -13.20 -28.73
CA LEU A 209 -23.97 -14.59 -29.15
C LEU A 209 -24.58 -14.69 -30.55
N SER A 210 -25.43 -13.74 -30.95
CA SER A 210 -26.02 -13.71 -32.30
C SER A 210 -24.99 -13.45 -33.41
N ARG A 211 -23.81 -12.94 -33.06
CA ARG A 211 -22.70 -12.62 -34.00
C ARG A 211 -21.63 -13.70 -34.06
N VAL A 212 -21.80 -14.80 -33.32
CA VAL A 212 -20.85 -15.92 -33.35
C VAL A 212 -20.90 -16.56 -34.74
N THR A 213 -19.75 -16.57 -35.41
CA THR A 213 -19.63 -17.01 -36.81
C THR A 213 -19.19 -18.48 -36.95
N GLY A 214 -18.52 -19.03 -35.93
CA GLY A 214 -18.06 -20.41 -35.93
C GLY A 214 -19.06 -21.38 -35.26
N PRO A 215 -18.69 -22.66 -35.16
CA PRO A 215 -19.64 -23.72 -34.84
C PRO A 215 -19.92 -23.88 -33.34
N VAL A 216 -19.20 -23.17 -32.46
CA VAL A 216 -19.13 -23.50 -31.04
C VAL A 216 -19.59 -22.33 -30.17
N VAL A 217 -20.67 -22.57 -29.43
CA VAL A 217 -21.08 -21.78 -28.27
C VAL A 217 -21.24 -22.72 -27.08
N VAL A 218 -20.49 -22.46 -26.02
CA VAL A 218 -20.52 -23.24 -24.78
C VAL A 218 -21.22 -22.43 -23.68
N VAL A 219 -22.17 -23.04 -22.96
CA VAL A 219 -22.99 -22.35 -21.96
C VAL A 219 -23.13 -23.20 -20.70
N ALA A 220 -23.06 -22.57 -19.53
CA ALA A 220 -23.33 -23.23 -18.25
C ALA A 220 -24.82 -23.62 -18.16
N LYS A 221 -25.10 -24.91 -17.97
CA LYS A 221 -26.47 -25.46 -17.99
C LYS A 221 -27.28 -25.03 -16.76
N GLU A 222 -26.65 -24.96 -15.59
CA GLU A 222 -27.29 -24.62 -14.33
C GLU A 222 -27.45 -23.11 -14.11
N GLU A 223 -27.09 -22.27 -15.09
CA GLU A 223 -27.18 -20.81 -15.03
C GLU A 223 -28.35 -20.31 -15.89
N PRO A 224 -29.53 -20.05 -15.31
CA PRO A 224 -30.75 -19.78 -16.08
C PRO A 224 -30.62 -18.55 -17.00
N ALA A 225 -30.04 -17.46 -16.49
CA ALA A 225 -29.84 -16.23 -17.27
C ALA A 225 -28.84 -16.42 -18.42
N ALA A 226 -27.81 -17.26 -18.24
CA ALA A 226 -26.89 -17.62 -19.30
C ALA A 226 -27.58 -18.47 -20.38
N MET A 227 -28.38 -19.45 -19.97
CA MET A 227 -29.18 -20.27 -20.88
C MET A 227 -30.21 -19.45 -21.65
N GLU A 228 -30.85 -18.47 -21.01
CA GLU A 228 -31.78 -17.54 -21.64
C GLU A 228 -31.09 -16.61 -22.65
N SER A 229 -29.86 -16.16 -22.34
CA SER A 229 -29.03 -15.38 -23.26
C SER A 229 -28.74 -16.15 -24.54
N ALA A 230 -28.52 -17.47 -24.42
CA ALA A 230 -28.21 -18.38 -25.52
C ALA A 230 -29.44 -19.08 -26.16
N VAL A 231 -30.67 -18.61 -25.89
CA VAL A 231 -31.90 -19.27 -26.37
C VAL A 231 -31.94 -19.41 -27.90
N ASN A 232 -31.49 -18.37 -28.63
CA ASN A 232 -31.51 -18.32 -30.10
C ASN A 232 -30.29 -18.99 -30.76
N VAL A 233 -29.35 -19.51 -29.97
CA VAL A 233 -28.17 -20.21 -30.49
C VAL A 233 -28.57 -21.62 -30.91
N LYS A 234 -28.51 -21.90 -32.22
CA LYS A 234 -28.97 -23.16 -32.82
C LYS A 234 -28.11 -24.37 -32.41
N THR A 235 -26.78 -24.20 -32.44
CA THR A 235 -25.81 -25.24 -32.08
C THR A 235 -25.03 -24.76 -30.85
N LYS A 236 -25.59 -25.03 -29.66
CA LYS A 236 -24.92 -24.79 -28.38
C LYS A 236 -24.53 -26.12 -27.74
N VAL A 237 -23.40 -26.08 -27.03
CA VAL A 237 -22.90 -27.14 -26.18
C VAL A 237 -23.04 -26.65 -24.74
N THR A 238 -23.42 -27.55 -23.85
CA THR A 238 -23.67 -27.23 -22.45
C THR A 238 -22.68 -27.95 -21.55
N PHE A 239 -22.33 -27.30 -20.45
CA PHE A 239 -21.56 -27.95 -19.38
C PHE A 239 -22.27 -27.76 -18.05
N GLY A 240 -22.06 -28.71 -17.13
CA GLY A 240 -22.74 -28.70 -15.85
C GLY A 240 -22.21 -29.70 -14.85
N TRP A 241 -22.88 -29.79 -13.70
CA TRP A 241 -22.44 -30.61 -12.56
C TRP A 241 -23.40 -31.75 -12.27
N GLU A 242 -22.87 -32.90 -11.85
CA GLU A 242 -23.55 -33.92 -11.05
C GLU A 242 -25.07 -34.04 -11.25
N LYS A 243 -25.52 -35.03 -12.04
CA LYS A 243 -26.92 -35.24 -12.45
C LYS A 243 -27.46 -34.22 -13.46
N SER A 244 -26.65 -33.27 -13.92
CA SER A 244 -26.93 -32.45 -15.10
C SER A 244 -27.11 -33.32 -16.36
N ASP A 245 -27.98 -32.88 -17.25
CA ASP A 245 -28.19 -33.43 -18.60
C ASP A 245 -27.33 -32.70 -19.65
N ALA A 246 -26.31 -31.96 -19.20
CA ALA A 246 -25.40 -31.22 -20.07
C ALA A 246 -24.51 -32.14 -20.94
N ASP A 247 -23.98 -31.60 -22.03
CA ASP A 247 -23.07 -32.34 -22.91
C ASP A 247 -21.75 -32.72 -22.21
N TYR A 248 -21.26 -31.84 -21.33
CA TYR A 248 -20.09 -32.07 -20.48
C TYR A 248 -20.48 -32.00 -19.01
N VAL A 249 -20.40 -33.13 -18.31
CA VAL A 249 -20.79 -33.24 -16.91
C VAL A 249 -19.56 -33.46 -16.04
N GLY A 250 -19.30 -32.51 -15.15
CA GLY A 250 -18.30 -32.61 -14.10
C GLY A 250 -18.83 -33.35 -12.87
N VAL A 251 -17.95 -34.14 -12.24
CA VAL A 251 -18.21 -34.78 -10.95
C VAL A 251 -17.13 -34.34 -9.97
N TRP A 252 -17.53 -33.72 -8.87
CA TRP A 252 -16.59 -33.17 -7.90
C TRP A 252 -15.82 -34.28 -7.17
N ARG A 253 -14.52 -34.08 -6.97
CA ARG A 253 -13.63 -35.04 -6.27
C ARG A 253 -12.84 -34.41 -5.13
N GLY A 254 -13.20 -33.20 -4.71
CA GLY A 254 -12.54 -32.49 -3.62
C GLY A 254 -11.46 -31.51 -4.09
N GLU A 255 -10.81 -30.90 -3.12
CA GLU A 255 -9.72 -29.96 -3.31
C GLU A 255 -8.68 -30.11 -2.20
N ASP A 256 -7.45 -29.72 -2.49
CA ASP A 256 -6.37 -29.61 -1.51
C ASP A 256 -5.49 -28.38 -1.83
N ALA A 257 -4.31 -28.31 -1.21
CA ALA A 257 -3.38 -27.20 -1.41
C ALA A 257 -2.88 -27.05 -2.86
N GLU A 258 -2.94 -28.11 -3.67
CA GLU A 258 -2.53 -28.10 -5.08
C GLU A 258 -3.66 -27.67 -6.02
N GLY A 259 -4.91 -27.70 -5.55
CA GLY A 259 -6.08 -27.20 -6.27
C GLY A 259 -7.29 -28.13 -6.25
N VAL A 260 -8.29 -27.81 -7.08
CA VAL A 260 -9.52 -28.60 -7.22
C VAL A 260 -9.34 -29.78 -8.16
N ARG A 261 -10.00 -30.89 -7.84
CA ARG A 261 -9.96 -32.14 -8.60
C ARG A 261 -11.38 -32.55 -8.98
N PHE A 262 -11.58 -32.95 -10.22
CA PHE A 262 -12.89 -33.39 -10.74
C PHE A 262 -12.74 -34.43 -11.86
N GLU A 263 -13.78 -35.22 -12.09
CA GLU A 263 -13.89 -36.12 -13.25
C GLU A 263 -14.87 -35.55 -14.27
N VAL A 264 -14.68 -35.88 -15.55
CA VAL A 264 -15.52 -35.36 -16.63
C VAL A 264 -16.05 -36.48 -17.50
N ASN A 265 -17.36 -36.47 -17.74
CA ASN A 265 -17.99 -37.20 -18.83
C ASN A 265 -18.41 -36.20 -19.90
N GLY A 266 -17.90 -36.35 -21.13
CA GLY A 266 -18.21 -35.48 -22.26
C GLY A 266 -18.81 -36.26 -23.42
N LYS A 267 -20.00 -35.85 -23.89
CA LYS A 267 -20.76 -36.47 -25.00
C LYS A 267 -20.84 -38.00 -24.88
N GLY A 268 -21.15 -38.49 -23.68
CA GLY A 268 -21.28 -39.92 -23.38
C GLY A 268 -19.96 -40.69 -23.22
N LYS A 269 -18.79 -40.02 -23.24
CA LYS A 269 -17.48 -40.63 -23.02
C LYS A 269 -16.87 -40.16 -21.70
N ASN A 270 -16.27 -41.08 -20.95
CA ASN A 270 -15.47 -40.72 -19.77
C ASN A 270 -14.12 -40.15 -20.22
N LEU A 271 -13.85 -38.89 -19.88
CA LEU A 271 -12.61 -38.17 -20.21
C LEU A 271 -11.55 -38.25 -19.09
N GLY A 272 -11.90 -38.91 -17.99
CA GLY A 272 -11.05 -39.13 -16.83
C GLY A 272 -11.01 -37.94 -15.87
N ARG A 273 -9.96 -37.92 -15.04
CA ARG A 273 -9.74 -36.92 -14.00
C ARG A 273 -9.00 -35.69 -14.54
N PHE A 274 -9.36 -34.53 -14.03
CA PHE A 274 -8.71 -33.24 -14.27
C PHE A 274 -8.39 -32.56 -12.94
N CYS A 275 -7.32 -31.76 -12.95
CA CYS A 275 -6.86 -30.95 -11.84
C CYS A 275 -6.61 -29.53 -12.36
N VAL A 276 -6.88 -28.52 -11.54
CA VAL A 276 -6.51 -27.14 -11.86
C VAL A 276 -5.96 -26.46 -10.63
N GLY A 277 -4.87 -25.70 -10.81
CA GLY A 277 -4.15 -24.96 -9.76
C GLY A 277 -4.93 -23.77 -9.19
N ALA A 278 -6.16 -23.99 -8.75
CA ALA A 278 -7.09 -23.05 -8.16
C ALA A 278 -7.98 -23.80 -7.16
N THR A 279 -8.47 -23.10 -6.13
CA THR A 279 -9.42 -23.60 -5.11
C THR A 279 -10.86 -23.17 -5.38
N GLY A 280 -11.83 -23.90 -4.86
CA GLY A 280 -13.26 -23.62 -4.89
C GLY A 280 -14.01 -24.25 -6.07
N LYS A 281 -15.23 -24.74 -5.80
CA LYS A 281 -16.10 -25.39 -6.80
C LYS A 281 -16.37 -24.54 -8.04
N HIS A 282 -16.46 -23.22 -7.89
CA HIS A 282 -16.61 -22.29 -9.01
C HIS A 282 -15.42 -22.34 -9.99
N ASN A 283 -14.18 -22.54 -9.51
CA ASN A 283 -13.02 -22.66 -10.39
C ASN A 283 -12.97 -24.01 -11.10
N ALA A 284 -13.50 -25.07 -10.50
CA ALA A 284 -13.74 -26.29 -11.25
C ALA A 284 -14.80 -26.06 -12.33
N GLY A 285 -15.80 -25.19 -12.09
CA GLY A 285 -16.81 -24.82 -13.08
C GLY A 285 -16.20 -24.07 -14.26
N ASN A 286 -15.36 -23.08 -13.97
CA ASN A 286 -14.55 -22.36 -14.96
C ASN A 286 -13.68 -23.31 -15.78
N ALA A 287 -12.99 -24.25 -15.12
CA ALA A 287 -12.15 -25.24 -15.77
C ALA A 287 -12.96 -26.22 -16.63
N LEU A 288 -14.16 -26.61 -16.20
CA LEU A 288 -15.06 -27.46 -16.96
C LEU A 288 -15.58 -26.74 -18.22
N GLY A 289 -15.95 -25.46 -18.12
CA GLY A 289 -16.34 -24.64 -19.28
C GLY A 289 -15.18 -24.45 -20.26
N ALA A 290 -13.97 -24.18 -19.76
CA ALA A 290 -12.75 -24.11 -20.58
C ALA A 290 -12.43 -25.45 -21.27
N LEU A 291 -12.58 -26.57 -20.56
CA LEU A 291 -12.40 -27.91 -21.10
C LEU A 291 -13.41 -28.19 -22.21
N ALA A 292 -14.70 -27.92 -21.97
CA ALA A 292 -15.75 -28.14 -22.97
C ALA A 292 -15.45 -27.35 -24.25
N LEU A 293 -15.09 -26.06 -24.13
CA LEU A 293 -14.73 -25.24 -25.28
C LEU A 293 -13.44 -25.73 -25.98
N GLY A 294 -12.44 -26.16 -25.23
CA GLY A 294 -11.20 -26.75 -25.77
C GLY A 294 -11.47 -28.02 -26.57
N MET A 295 -12.32 -28.92 -26.05
CA MET A 295 -12.74 -30.15 -26.72
C MET A 295 -13.49 -29.84 -28.02
N GLU A 296 -14.45 -28.92 -27.99
CA GLU A 296 -15.19 -28.50 -29.20
C GLU A 296 -14.31 -27.74 -30.21
N SER A 297 -13.19 -27.19 -29.76
CA SER A 297 -12.16 -26.60 -30.62
C SER A 297 -11.15 -27.63 -31.17
N GLY A 298 -11.37 -28.92 -30.92
CA GLY A 298 -10.56 -30.02 -31.44
C GLY A 298 -9.23 -30.24 -30.69
N ILE A 299 -9.15 -29.83 -29.43
CA ILE A 299 -7.96 -30.05 -28.60
C ILE A 299 -8.04 -31.41 -27.91
N ASP A 300 -6.93 -32.15 -27.94
CA ASP A 300 -6.83 -33.45 -27.27
C ASP A 300 -7.00 -33.33 -25.74
N PRO A 301 -7.78 -34.23 -25.08
CA PRO A 301 -8.01 -34.19 -23.64
C PRO A 301 -6.74 -34.14 -22.79
N GLU A 302 -5.64 -34.78 -23.22
CA GLU A 302 -4.38 -34.79 -22.48
C GLU A 302 -3.68 -33.42 -22.53
N ARG A 303 -3.81 -32.70 -23.64
CA ARG A 303 -3.33 -31.30 -23.75
C ARG A 303 -4.16 -30.36 -22.89
N ILE A 304 -5.48 -30.58 -22.82
CA ILE A 304 -6.35 -29.83 -21.91
C ILE A 304 -5.94 -30.07 -20.46
N ARG A 305 -5.71 -31.34 -20.09
CA ARG A 305 -5.26 -31.74 -18.75
C ARG A 305 -3.98 -31.01 -18.35
N LYS A 306 -2.94 -31.07 -19.20
CA LYS A 306 -1.68 -30.35 -18.97
C LYS A 306 -1.86 -28.84 -18.91
N GLY A 307 -2.70 -28.26 -19.78
CA GLY A 307 -3.00 -26.84 -19.76
C GLY A 307 -3.62 -26.38 -18.44
N LEU A 308 -4.55 -27.15 -17.89
CA LEU A 308 -5.17 -26.87 -16.58
C LEU A 308 -4.19 -27.09 -15.41
N GLU A 309 -3.30 -28.07 -15.48
CA GLU A 309 -2.26 -28.30 -14.46
C GLU A 309 -1.20 -27.18 -14.43
N MET A 310 -0.85 -26.62 -15.60
CA MET A 310 0.08 -25.49 -15.71
C MET A 310 -0.54 -24.15 -15.38
N PHE A 311 -1.88 -24.08 -15.25
CA PHE A 311 -2.55 -22.87 -14.83
C PHE A 311 -1.98 -22.40 -13.47
N ARG A 312 -1.68 -21.11 -13.42
CA ARG A 312 -1.35 -20.38 -12.21
C ARG A 312 -2.34 -19.23 -12.11
N ARG A 313 -2.92 -19.04 -10.93
CA ARG A 313 -3.85 -17.94 -10.68
C ARG A 313 -3.20 -16.59 -10.99
N ALA A 314 -4.04 -15.64 -11.40
CA ALA A 314 -3.68 -14.23 -11.39
C ALA A 314 -3.27 -13.83 -9.97
N GLU A 315 -2.28 -12.94 -9.87
CA GLU A 315 -1.86 -12.33 -8.60
C GLU A 315 -3.08 -11.76 -7.85
N ARG A 316 -3.02 -11.72 -6.51
CA ARG A 316 -4.08 -11.21 -5.63
C ARG A 316 -5.39 -12.02 -5.63
N ARG A 317 -5.36 -13.33 -5.88
CA ARG A 317 -6.52 -14.23 -5.65
C ARG A 317 -6.17 -15.25 -4.58
N PHE A 318 -6.45 -14.89 -3.34
CA PHE A 318 -6.01 -15.54 -2.11
C PHE A 318 -4.49 -15.76 -2.11
N GLU A 319 -3.74 -14.73 -2.48
CA GLU A 319 -2.28 -14.78 -2.58
C GLU A 319 -1.68 -14.74 -1.18
N ILE A 320 -0.98 -15.80 -0.80
CA ILE A 320 -0.26 -15.86 0.48
C ILE A 320 1.07 -15.11 0.31
N LEU A 321 1.14 -13.91 0.89
CA LEU A 321 2.34 -13.06 0.85
C LEU A 321 3.36 -13.46 1.94
N ARG A 322 2.87 -13.97 3.07
CA ARG A 322 3.68 -14.55 4.14
C ARG A 322 2.90 -15.66 4.84
N SER A 323 3.56 -16.76 5.16
CA SER A 323 2.98 -17.84 5.97
C SER A 323 4.00 -18.33 7.00
N GLU A 324 3.84 -17.88 8.24
CA GLU A 324 4.64 -18.30 9.38
C GLU A 324 3.72 -18.75 10.53
N PRO A 325 4.24 -19.45 11.56
CA PRO A 325 3.45 -19.78 12.75
C PRO A 325 2.87 -18.54 13.42
N ALA A 326 3.64 -17.45 13.46
CA ALA A 326 3.26 -16.23 14.18
C ALA A 326 2.29 -15.32 13.43
N LEU A 327 2.34 -15.30 12.10
CA LEU A 327 1.48 -14.47 11.26
C LEU A 327 1.35 -15.07 9.85
N GLU A 328 0.13 -15.07 9.33
CA GLU A 328 -0.15 -15.25 7.91
C GLU A 328 -0.67 -13.95 7.31
N VAL A 329 -0.17 -13.57 6.13
CA VAL A 329 -0.63 -12.39 5.40
C VAL A 329 -1.12 -12.84 4.03
N VAL A 330 -2.37 -12.53 3.72
CA VAL A 330 -3.06 -12.88 2.48
C VAL A 330 -3.56 -11.62 1.79
N ASP A 331 -3.39 -11.54 0.47
CA ASP A 331 -3.92 -10.49 -0.39
C ASP A 331 -4.96 -11.06 -1.36
N ASP A 332 -6.15 -10.46 -1.39
CA ASP A 332 -7.23 -10.82 -2.28
C ASP A 332 -7.89 -9.59 -2.95
N TYR A 333 -8.21 -9.75 -4.22
CA TYR A 333 -8.87 -8.75 -5.06
C TYR A 333 -10.36 -8.58 -4.74
N ALA A 334 -10.93 -9.40 -3.86
CA ALA A 334 -12.33 -9.40 -3.48
C ALA A 334 -12.84 -7.99 -3.13
N HIS A 335 -13.83 -7.54 -3.90
CA HIS A 335 -14.39 -6.20 -3.78
C HIS A 335 -15.91 -6.16 -3.95
N HIS A 336 -16.54 -7.31 -4.18
CA HIS A 336 -17.99 -7.50 -4.12
C HIS A 336 -18.38 -8.37 -2.90
N PRO A 337 -19.56 -8.20 -2.26
CA PRO A 337 -19.91 -8.95 -1.06
C PRO A 337 -19.82 -10.47 -1.19
N ARG A 338 -20.22 -11.03 -2.35
CA ARG A 338 -20.11 -12.48 -2.61
C ARG A 338 -18.64 -12.94 -2.60
N GLU A 339 -17.74 -12.17 -3.20
CA GLU A 339 -16.30 -12.47 -3.21
C GLU A 339 -15.69 -12.33 -1.82
N VAL A 340 -16.04 -11.27 -1.07
CA VAL A 340 -15.56 -11.03 0.30
C VAL A 340 -15.99 -12.19 1.21
N ALA A 341 -17.26 -12.61 1.12
CA ALA A 341 -17.78 -13.74 1.87
C ALA A 341 -17.06 -15.06 1.53
N ALA A 342 -16.81 -15.33 0.25
CA ALA A 342 -16.08 -16.52 -0.20
C ALA A 342 -14.63 -16.52 0.27
N THR A 343 -13.96 -15.37 0.22
CA THR A 343 -12.57 -15.19 0.65
C THR A 343 -12.44 -15.39 2.16
N LEU A 344 -13.35 -14.82 2.95
CA LEU A 344 -13.40 -15.04 4.40
C LEU A 344 -13.67 -16.50 4.76
N ALA A 345 -14.55 -17.18 4.03
CA ALA A 345 -14.77 -18.61 4.21
C ALA A 345 -13.49 -19.42 3.95
N ALA A 346 -12.75 -19.12 2.87
CA ALA A 346 -11.46 -19.74 2.59
C ALA A 346 -10.41 -19.45 3.68
N ALA A 347 -10.38 -18.22 4.21
CA ALA A 347 -9.49 -17.85 5.32
C ALA A 347 -9.82 -18.62 6.61
N ARG A 348 -11.08 -18.92 6.90
CA ARG A 348 -11.47 -19.73 8.07
C ARG A 348 -10.96 -21.16 8.01
N VAL A 349 -10.97 -21.77 6.82
CA VAL A 349 -10.48 -23.15 6.62
C VAL A 349 -8.97 -23.27 6.90
N ARG A 350 -8.22 -22.15 6.90
CA ARG A 350 -6.79 -22.12 7.24
C ARG A 350 -6.50 -22.51 8.70
N GLY A 351 -7.49 -22.53 9.58
CA GLY A 351 -7.32 -22.95 10.98
C GLY A 351 -6.43 -22.00 11.81
N ARG A 352 -6.33 -20.73 11.42
CA ARG A 352 -5.61 -19.69 12.17
C ARG A 352 -6.42 -19.25 13.38
N LYS A 353 -5.76 -18.68 14.41
CA LYS A 353 -6.42 -18.32 15.67
C LYS A 353 -7.50 -17.26 15.44
N ARG A 354 -7.16 -16.24 14.65
CA ARG A 354 -8.08 -15.18 14.25
C ARG A 354 -7.87 -14.81 12.79
N VAL A 355 -8.94 -14.39 12.13
CA VAL A 355 -8.96 -13.75 10.82
C VAL A 355 -9.27 -12.27 11.04
N VAL A 356 -8.26 -11.43 10.83
CA VAL A 356 -8.38 -9.97 10.81
C VAL A 356 -8.55 -9.53 9.36
N ALA A 357 -9.73 -9.03 9.01
CA ALA A 357 -10.06 -8.55 7.68
C ALA A 357 -9.70 -7.06 7.53
N ILE A 358 -8.78 -6.74 6.64
CA ILE A 358 -8.43 -5.38 6.26
C ILE A 358 -9.09 -5.09 4.91
N PHE A 359 -10.18 -4.33 4.92
CA PHE A 359 -11.01 -4.12 3.73
C PHE A 359 -10.92 -2.68 3.25
N GLN A 360 -10.61 -2.52 1.96
CA GLN A 360 -10.70 -1.24 1.25
C GLN A 360 -11.88 -1.29 0.27
N PRO A 361 -13.01 -0.63 0.57
CA PRO A 361 -14.11 -0.55 -0.38
C PRO A 361 -13.66 0.10 -1.69
N HIS A 362 -14.11 -0.45 -2.82
CA HIS A 362 -13.78 0.08 -4.15
C HIS A 362 -15.02 0.72 -4.77
N ARG A 363 -14.92 2.02 -5.09
CA ARG A 363 -16.00 2.93 -5.54
C ARG A 363 -17.04 3.26 -4.45
N HIS A 364 -17.48 4.51 -4.43
CA HIS A 364 -18.53 4.98 -3.53
C HIS A 364 -19.89 4.39 -3.93
N THR A 365 -20.18 4.32 -5.23
CA THR A 365 -21.42 3.77 -5.80
C THR A 365 -21.68 2.35 -5.31
N ARG A 366 -20.69 1.47 -5.48
CA ARG A 366 -20.74 0.08 -5.05
C ARG A 366 -20.94 -0.06 -3.54
N LEU A 367 -20.22 0.74 -2.74
CA LEU A 367 -20.36 0.71 -1.29
C LEU A 367 -21.81 1.06 -0.88
N ALA A 368 -22.41 2.06 -1.50
CA ALA A 368 -23.78 2.45 -1.22
C ALA A 368 -24.80 1.38 -1.62
N THR A 369 -24.67 0.83 -2.83
CA THR A 369 -25.58 -0.20 -3.35
C THR A 369 -25.57 -1.45 -2.47
N PHE A 370 -24.39 -1.88 -2.03
CA PHE A 370 -24.22 -3.17 -1.35
C PHE A 370 -23.85 -3.04 0.13
N LEU A 371 -24.19 -1.91 0.76
CA LEU A 371 -23.79 -1.61 2.13
C LEU A 371 -24.13 -2.73 3.13
N GLY A 372 -25.37 -3.25 3.05
CA GLY A 372 -25.82 -4.37 3.87
C GLY A 372 -25.07 -5.67 3.58
N GLY A 373 -24.91 -6.02 2.30
CA GLY A 373 -24.17 -7.21 1.89
C GLY A 373 -22.71 -7.20 2.32
N PHE A 374 -22.03 -6.04 2.26
CA PHE A 374 -20.67 -5.91 2.79
C PHE A 374 -20.63 -6.10 4.30
N ALA A 375 -21.57 -5.51 5.04
CA ALA A 375 -21.62 -5.67 6.49
C ALA A 375 -21.79 -7.15 6.87
N GLU A 376 -22.75 -7.85 6.28
CA GLU A 376 -22.98 -9.29 6.49
C GLU A 376 -21.77 -10.15 6.13
N ALA A 377 -21.10 -9.84 5.01
CA ALA A 377 -19.91 -10.58 4.60
C ALA A 377 -18.74 -10.37 5.56
N LEU A 378 -18.46 -9.12 5.96
CA LEU A 378 -17.32 -8.75 6.80
C LEU A 378 -17.47 -9.22 8.25
N CYS A 379 -18.70 -9.33 8.78
CA CYS A 379 -18.98 -9.89 10.10
C CYS A 379 -18.52 -11.35 10.28
N LYS A 380 -18.12 -12.04 9.21
CA LYS A 380 -17.54 -13.39 9.28
C LYS A 380 -16.08 -13.40 9.76
N ALA A 381 -15.39 -12.26 9.74
CA ALA A 381 -14.07 -12.08 10.33
C ALA A 381 -14.15 -11.94 11.86
N ASP A 382 -13.07 -12.22 12.58
CA ASP A 382 -13.04 -11.95 14.03
C ASP A 382 -12.91 -10.46 14.31
N ARG A 383 -12.23 -9.75 13.40
CA ARG A 383 -12.06 -8.30 13.45
C ARG A 383 -11.99 -7.72 12.06
N VAL A 384 -12.57 -6.54 11.89
CA VAL A 384 -12.57 -5.78 10.63
C VAL A 384 -11.86 -4.45 10.82
N ILE A 385 -10.95 -4.12 9.90
CA ILE A 385 -10.34 -2.80 9.77
C ILE A 385 -10.74 -2.24 8.41
N LEU A 386 -11.46 -1.12 8.41
CA LEU A 386 -11.89 -0.44 7.19
C LEU A 386 -10.90 0.65 6.82
N LEU A 387 -10.45 0.64 5.56
CA LEU A 387 -9.61 1.68 4.97
C LEU A 387 -10.45 2.72 4.20
N PRO A 388 -9.89 3.91 3.92
CA PRO A 388 -10.53 4.90 3.05
C PRO A 388 -10.98 4.30 1.72
N VAL A 389 -12.19 4.66 1.27
CA VAL A 389 -12.77 4.16 0.02
C VAL A 389 -11.85 4.51 -1.14
N TYR A 390 -11.49 3.51 -1.94
CA TYR A 390 -10.79 3.73 -3.19
C TYR A 390 -11.78 4.28 -4.22
N ALA A 391 -11.82 5.61 -4.38
CA ALA A 391 -12.86 6.31 -5.15
C ALA A 391 -12.89 5.94 -6.64
N ALA A 392 -11.75 5.54 -7.23
CA ALA A 392 -11.62 5.24 -8.66
C ALA A 392 -12.20 6.33 -9.60
N GLY A 393 -12.11 7.60 -9.18
CA GLY A 393 -12.62 8.76 -9.92
C GLY A 393 -14.02 9.24 -9.52
N GLU A 394 -14.72 8.54 -8.63
CA GLU A 394 -16.04 8.94 -8.17
C GLU A 394 -15.99 10.04 -7.11
N LYS A 395 -17.03 10.89 -7.08
CA LYS A 395 -17.25 11.81 -5.96
C LYS A 395 -17.78 11.04 -4.76
N MET A 396 -17.44 11.52 -3.57
CA MET A 396 -17.99 10.99 -2.33
C MET A 396 -19.52 11.13 -2.33
N MET A 397 -20.21 10.10 -1.87
CA MET A 397 -21.66 10.10 -1.71
C MET A 397 -22.05 10.26 -0.24
N GLU A 398 -23.03 11.10 0.03
CA GLU A 398 -23.60 11.29 1.36
C GLU A 398 -24.39 10.05 1.80
N GLY A 399 -24.30 9.70 3.09
CA GLY A 399 -25.10 8.62 3.70
C GLY A 399 -24.65 7.19 3.42
N ALA A 400 -23.54 6.97 2.69
CA ALA A 400 -23.07 5.64 2.31
C ALA A 400 -21.54 5.48 2.34
N GLY A 401 -20.90 5.97 3.41
CA GLY A 401 -19.46 5.92 3.62
C GLY A 401 -19.04 4.87 4.66
N LEU A 402 -17.75 4.91 5.01
CA LEU A 402 -17.17 4.05 6.05
C LEU A 402 -17.90 4.13 7.40
N PRO A 403 -18.36 5.31 7.89
CA PRO A 403 -19.09 5.37 9.16
C PRO A 403 -20.36 4.52 9.14
N GLN A 404 -21.10 4.51 8.02
CA GLN A 404 -22.32 3.72 7.88
C GLN A 404 -22.03 2.23 7.75
N LEU A 405 -20.96 1.85 7.02
CA LEU A 405 -20.54 0.45 6.97
C LEU A 405 -20.09 -0.05 8.35
N ALA A 406 -19.29 0.74 9.07
CA ALA A 406 -18.85 0.40 10.42
C ALA A 406 -20.02 0.28 11.39
N ALA A 407 -20.97 1.22 11.36
CA ALA A 407 -22.17 1.15 12.19
C ALA A 407 -22.96 -0.14 11.92
N LYS A 408 -23.17 -0.50 10.64
CA LYS A 408 -23.87 -1.75 10.28
C LYS A 408 -23.13 -3.02 10.70
N ILE A 409 -21.80 -3.06 10.57
CA ILE A 409 -21.01 -4.20 11.06
C ILE A 409 -21.16 -4.32 12.58
N ALA A 410 -21.12 -3.21 13.31
CA ALA A 410 -21.32 -3.19 14.76
C ALA A 410 -22.74 -3.60 15.17
N GLU A 411 -23.78 -3.14 14.45
CA GLU A 411 -25.18 -3.56 14.64
C GLU A 411 -25.36 -5.08 14.49
N LEU A 412 -24.61 -5.68 13.56
CA LEU A 412 -24.57 -7.14 13.36
C LEU A 412 -23.66 -7.88 14.36
N GLY A 413 -23.08 -7.17 15.33
CA GLY A 413 -22.22 -7.74 16.38
C GLY A 413 -20.75 -7.96 15.98
N GLY A 414 -20.31 -7.43 14.84
CA GLY A 414 -18.90 -7.54 14.40
C GLY A 414 -17.98 -6.54 15.09
N GLU A 415 -16.75 -6.95 15.41
CA GLU A 415 -15.69 -6.03 15.87
C GLU A 415 -15.13 -5.26 14.66
N VAL A 416 -15.30 -3.94 14.64
CA VAL A 416 -14.87 -3.09 13.52
C VAL A 416 -14.16 -1.83 13.99
N GLN A 417 -13.12 -1.44 13.26
CA GLN A 417 -12.43 -0.17 13.43
C GLN A 417 -12.21 0.49 12.08
N VAL A 418 -12.41 1.81 12.01
CA VAL A 418 -12.10 2.61 10.82
C VAL A 418 -10.70 3.19 10.96
N ALA A 419 -9.85 2.97 9.96
CA ALA A 419 -8.59 3.67 9.80
C ALA A 419 -8.79 4.82 8.80
N GLY A 420 -8.45 6.04 9.18
CA GLY A 420 -8.49 7.21 8.32
C GLY A 420 -7.36 7.26 7.28
N SER A 421 -6.35 6.39 7.41
CA SER A 421 -5.17 6.35 6.53
C SER A 421 -4.44 5.00 6.60
N THR A 422 -3.51 4.76 5.68
CA THR A 422 -2.68 3.53 5.71
C THR A 422 -1.72 3.50 6.92
N PRO A 423 -1.12 4.62 7.39
CA PRO A 423 -0.31 4.62 8.62
C PRO A 423 -1.13 4.39 9.88
N GLU A 424 -2.38 4.85 9.93
CA GLU A 424 -3.29 4.55 11.03
C GLU A 424 -3.67 3.06 11.04
N CYS A 425 -3.95 2.47 9.88
CA CYS A 425 -4.18 1.03 9.75
C CYS A 425 -3.01 0.21 10.28
N ARG A 426 -1.77 0.57 9.91
CA ARG A 426 -0.55 -0.07 10.47
C ARG A 426 -0.49 0.05 12.00
N SER A 427 -0.78 1.24 12.55
CA SER A 427 -0.80 1.45 14.01
C SER A 427 -1.86 0.59 14.72
N ILE A 428 -3.02 0.41 14.09
CA ILE A 428 -4.08 -0.49 14.59
C ILE A 428 -3.59 -1.94 14.57
N LEU A 429 -3.05 -2.40 13.43
CA LEU A 429 -2.53 -3.75 13.27
C LEU A 429 -1.45 -4.07 14.30
N GLY A 430 -0.48 -3.17 14.48
CA GLY A 430 0.59 -3.35 15.46
C GLY A 430 0.10 -3.43 16.91
N LYS A 431 -0.97 -2.68 17.23
CA LYS A 431 -1.61 -2.71 18.57
C LYS A 431 -2.46 -3.96 18.79
N SER A 432 -3.12 -4.48 17.75
CA SER A 432 -4.07 -5.59 17.88
C SER A 432 -3.50 -6.96 17.49
N TRP A 433 -2.30 -7.01 16.90
CA TRP A 433 -1.67 -8.24 16.45
C TRP A 433 -1.48 -9.23 17.60
N GLU A 434 -1.85 -10.48 17.36
CA GLU A 434 -1.56 -11.61 18.24
C GLU A 434 -0.91 -12.75 17.46
N GLU A 435 -0.14 -13.56 18.18
CA GLU A 435 0.58 -14.68 17.57
C GLU A 435 -0.40 -15.77 17.08
N GLY A 436 -0.36 -16.04 15.79
CA GLY A 436 -1.24 -16.98 15.10
C GLY A 436 -2.37 -16.33 14.30
N ASP A 437 -2.38 -14.99 14.18
CA ASP A 437 -3.33 -14.25 13.35
C ASP A 437 -3.14 -14.52 11.84
N LEU A 438 -4.23 -14.39 11.10
CA LEU A 438 -4.27 -14.22 9.66
C LEU A 438 -4.74 -12.80 9.35
N PHE A 439 -3.89 -12.02 8.67
CA PHE A 439 -4.27 -10.72 8.13
C PHE A 439 -4.69 -10.90 6.67
N LEU A 440 -5.98 -10.66 6.42
CA LEU A 440 -6.59 -10.80 5.11
C LEU A 440 -6.88 -9.41 4.53
N PHE A 441 -6.05 -8.99 3.58
CA PHE A 441 -6.22 -7.73 2.86
C PHE A 441 -7.14 -7.96 1.66
N MET A 442 -8.22 -7.18 1.57
CA MET A 442 -9.25 -7.33 0.53
C MET A 442 -9.57 -5.99 -0.14
N GLY A 443 -9.58 -5.98 -1.46
CA GLY A 443 -10.06 -4.87 -2.27
C GLY A 443 -9.37 -4.78 -3.63
N ALA A 444 -10.02 -4.10 -4.58
CA ALA A 444 -9.48 -3.91 -5.94
C ALA A 444 -8.55 -2.70 -6.07
N GLY A 445 -8.47 -1.85 -5.03
CA GLY A 445 -7.64 -0.65 -5.00
C GLY A 445 -6.16 -0.93 -4.69
N ASP A 446 -5.53 0.02 -4.02
CA ASP A 446 -4.12 0.01 -3.65
C ASP A 446 -3.81 -0.71 -2.32
N VAL A 447 -4.82 -1.30 -1.65
CA VAL A 447 -4.64 -2.12 -0.43
C VAL A 447 -3.59 -3.24 -0.57
N THR A 448 -3.35 -3.75 -1.79
CA THR A 448 -2.27 -4.71 -2.07
C THR A 448 -0.87 -4.19 -1.72
N GLN A 449 -0.62 -2.89 -1.90
CA GLN A 449 0.66 -2.27 -1.55
C GLN A 449 0.88 -2.33 -0.04
N LEU A 450 -0.18 -2.07 0.73
CA LEU A 450 -0.16 -2.20 2.18
C LEU A 450 0.03 -3.67 2.59
N ALA A 451 -0.65 -4.62 1.95
CA ALA A 451 -0.50 -6.05 2.24
C ALA A 451 0.95 -6.52 2.06
N ARG A 452 1.60 -6.16 0.94
CA ARG A 452 3.00 -6.47 0.67
C ARG A 452 3.96 -5.77 1.63
N LYS A 453 3.69 -4.49 1.96
CA LYS A 453 4.48 -3.73 2.95
C LYS A 453 4.42 -4.40 4.33
N VAL A 454 3.23 -4.74 4.81
CA VAL A 454 3.03 -5.43 6.10
C VAL A 454 3.69 -6.80 6.11
N ALA A 455 3.52 -7.59 5.04
CA ALA A 455 4.19 -8.88 4.90
C ALA A 455 5.72 -8.72 4.97
N HIS A 456 6.31 -7.77 4.26
CA HIS A 456 7.75 -7.53 4.28
C HIS A 456 8.24 -7.06 5.66
N GLU A 457 7.60 -6.04 6.23
CA GLU A 457 8.04 -5.37 7.45
C GLU A 457 7.90 -6.23 8.73
N PHE A 458 7.04 -7.25 8.72
CA PHE A 458 6.90 -8.20 9.83
C PHE A 458 8.19 -8.98 10.12
N GLU A 459 9.01 -9.25 9.09
CA GLU A 459 10.27 -9.98 9.26
C GLU A 459 11.24 -9.24 10.17
N THR A 460 11.42 -7.94 9.95
CA THR A 460 12.27 -7.09 10.79
C THR A 460 11.76 -7.07 12.22
N PHE A 461 10.44 -6.93 12.42
CA PHE A 461 9.83 -6.97 13.75
C PHE A 461 10.12 -8.28 14.47
N ARG A 462 9.91 -9.42 13.81
CA ARG A 462 10.19 -10.75 14.37
C ARG A 462 11.67 -10.91 14.74
N LYS A 463 12.58 -10.56 13.82
CA LYS A 463 14.05 -10.65 14.08
C LYS A 463 14.46 -9.83 15.29
N VAL A 464 13.98 -8.59 15.42
CA VAL A 464 14.29 -7.73 16.57
C VAL A 464 13.74 -8.32 17.86
N ARG A 465 12.50 -8.83 17.86
CA ARG A 465 11.89 -9.51 19.01
C ARG A 465 12.71 -10.72 19.46
N ASP A 466 13.15 -11.54 18.53
CA ASP A 466 13.95 -12.74 18.81
C ASP A 466 15.36 -12.38 19.33
N LEU A 467 15.98 -11.33 18.78
CA LEU A 467 17.28 -10.82 19.23
C LEU A 467 17.22 -10.12 20.59
N ALA A 468 16.11 -9.47 20.91
CA ALA A 468 15.92 -8.82 22.20
C ALA A 468 15.91 -9.86 23.34
N LYS A 469 15.48 -11.11 23.08
CA LYS A 469 15.47 -12.21 24.07
C LYS A 469 14.78 -11.86 25.40
N GLY A 470 13.76 -11.00 25.36
CA GLY A 470 13.06 -10.50 26.54
C GLY A 470 13.80 -9.40 27.33
N GLU A 471 15.00 -9.00 26.92
CA GLU A 471 15.78 -7.90 27.51
C GLU A 471 15.32 -6.53 26.95
N GLY A 472 14.02 -6.28 27.00
CA GLY A 472 13.42 -5.04 26.51
C GLY A 472 12.05 -5.23 25.87
N ALA A 473 11.38 -4.11 25.58
CA ALA A 473 10.08 -4.12 24.91
C ALA A 473 10.24 -3.91 23.41
N VAL A 474 9.61 -4.77 22.59
CA VAL A 474 9.55 -4.63 21.14
C VAL A 474 8.09 -4.49 20.72
N ARG A 475 7.75 -3.43 19.98
CA ARG A 475 6.40 -3.16 19.47
C ARG A 475 6.43 -2.99 17.96
N TRP A 476 5.41 -3.52 17.29
CA TRP A 476 5.21 -3.35 15.85
C TRP A 476 4.34 -2.13 15.58
N TYR A 477 4.71 -1.30 14.61
CA TYR A 477 3.96 -0.09 14.23
C TYR A 477 3.57 0.84 15.38
N GLU A 478 4.53 1.20 16.23
CA GLU A 478 4.27 2.08 17.38
C GLU A 478 4.05 3.53 16.93
N PRO A 479 2.87 4.14 17.18
CA PRO A 479 2.54 5.48 16.67
C PRO A 479 3.41 6.58 17.30
N MET A 480 4.18 7.30 16.48
CA MET A 480 5.14 8.28 16.99
C MET A 480 4.51 9.51 17.64
N GLN A 481 3.24 9.80 17.38
CA GLN A 481 2.50 10.83 18.13
C GLN A 481 2.47 10.61 19.65
N LYS A 482 2.69 9.38 20.14
CA LYS A 482 2.83 9.10 21.58
C LYS A 482 4.21 9.46 22.13
N HIS A 483 5.20 9.56 21.26
CA HIS A 483 6.63 9.65 21.60
C HIS A 483 7.28 10.98 21.18
N THR A 484 6.53 11.84 20.47
CA THR A 484 6.93 13.22 20.15
C THR A 484 6.22 14.23 21.05
N THR A 485 6.89 15.33 21.43
CA THR A 485 6.26 16.37 22.27
C THR A 485 5.22 17.19 21.51
N ILE A 486 5.35 17.30 20.19
CA ILE A 486 4.34 17.90 19.31
C ILE A 486 3.10 17.00 19.13
N ARG A 487 3.20 15.72 19.51
CA ARG A 487 2.14 14.71 19.38
C ARG A 487 1.67 14.52 17.94
N ILE A 488 2.64 14.49 17.02
CA ILE A 488 2.44 14.24 15.59
C ILE A 488 3.43 13.15 15.17
N GLY A 489 3.00 12.28 14.26
CA GLY A 489 3.88 11.34 13.58
C GLY A 489 3.27 9.97 13.32
N GLY A 490 3.53 9.44 12.13
CA GLY A 490 3.19 8.07 11.75
C GLY A 490 3.91 7.01 12.58
N PRO A 491 3.60 5.72 12.38
CA PRO A 491 4.17 4.65 13.19
C PRO A 491 5.66 4.41 12.91
N ALA A 492 6.44 4.15 13.96
CA ALA A 492 7.73 3.49 13.80
C ALA A 492 7.49 2.03 13.42
N GLN A 493 8.11 1.56 12.32
CA GLN A 493 7.94 0.19 11.84
C GLN A 493 8.23 -0.82 12.96
N VAL A 494 9.41 -0.73 13.57
CA VAL A 494 9.75 -1.49 14.79
C VAL A 494 10.17 -0.50 15.87
N TRP A 495 9.54 -0.57 17.03
CA TRP A 495 9.92 0.20 18.21
C TRP A 495 10.57 -0.71 19.23
N PHE A 496 11.80 -0.37 19.64
CA PHE A 496 12.59 -1.17 20.57
C PHE A 496 13.06 -0.34 21.77
N GLU A 497 12.70 -0.78 22.97
CA GLU A 497 13.17 -0.25 24.25
C GLU A 497 14.09 -1.29 24.91
N PRO A 498 15.42 -1.25 24.67
CA PRO A 498 16.35 -2.21 25.26
C PRO A 498 16.47 -2.02 26.77
N GLU A 499 16.56 -3.11 27.53
CA GLU A 499 16.91 -3.08 28.96
C GLU A 499 18.43 -3.06 29.17
N THR A 500 19.20 -3.65 28.25
CA THR A 500 20.66 -3.82 28.36
C THR A 500 21.41 -3.31 27.13
N GLU A 501 22.68 -2.95 27.32
CA GLU A 501 23.57 -2.57 26.21
C GLU A 501 23.82 -3.77 25.28
N GLU A 502 23.84 -4.99 25.81
CA GLU A 502 24.01 -6.23 25.04
C GLU A 502 22.83 -6.48 24.10
N ALA A 503 21.59 -6.30 24.57
CA ALA A 503 20.40 -6.42 23.74
C ALA A 503 20.38 -5.37 22.62
N LEU A 504 20.73 -4.14 22.95
CA LEU A 504 20.93 -3.08 21.97
C LEU A 504 22.01 -3.47 20.95
N GLY A 505 23.16 -3.95 21.40
CA GLY A 505 24.29 -4.30 20.56
C GLY A 505 23.94 -5.36 19.51
N ARG A 506 23.18 -6.40 19.88
CA ARG A 506 22.71 -7.43 18.95
C ARG A 506 21.82 -6.86 17.85
N VAL A 507 20.88 -5.97 18.20
CA VAL A 507 19.98 -5.34 17.24
C VAL A 507 20.72 -4.35 16.33
N VAL A 508 21.64 -3.57 16.88
CA VAL A 508 22.49 -2.63 16.12
C VAL A 508 23.35 -3.38 15.09
N ALA A 509 24.02 -4.46 15.52
CA ALA A 509 24.83 -5.28 14.64
C ALA A 509 24.01 -5.90 13.49
N MET A 510 22.81 -6.40 13.79
CA MET A 510 21.89 -6.94 12.77
C MET A 510 21.46 -5.85 11.78
N CYS A 511 21.06 -4.66 12.26
CA CYS A 511 20.67 -3.57 11.39
C CYS A 511 21.82 -3.15 10.46
N GLY A 512 23.05 -3.09 10.97
CA GLY A 512 24.23 -2.80 10.17
C GLY A 512 24.55 -3.86 9.12
N ALA A 513 24.37 -5.15 9.44
CA ALA A 513 24.65 -6.27 8.54
C ALA A 513 23.61 -6.40 7.42
N GLU A 514 22.34 -6.16 7.73
CA GLU A 514 21.22 -6.30 6.77
C GLU A 514 20.86 -4.97 6.06
N GLY A 515 21.54 -3.87 6.39
CA GLY A 515 21.24 -2.55 5.83
C GLY A 515 19.89 -1.98 6.28
N ILE A 516 19.38 -2.42 7.43
CA ILE A 516 18.11 -1.93 7.99
C ILE A 516 18.34 -0.54 8.61
N PRO A 517 17.54 0.48 8.26
CA PRO A 517 17.63 1.78 8.88
C PRO A 517 17.46 1.71 10.41
N LEU A 518 18.35 2.37 11.14
CA LEU A 518 18.31 2.46 12.59
C LEU A 518 18.17 3.93 13.02
N THR A 519 17.11 4.24 13.75
CA THR A 519 16.84 5.60 14.26
C THR A 519 16.83 5.60 15.78
N ILE A 520 17.68 6.41 16.41
CA ILE A 520 17.66 6.60 17.86
C ILE A 520 16.75 7.78 18.21
N VAL A 521 15.70 7.51 18.99
CA VAL A 521 14.74 8.52 19.43
C VAL A 521 14.85 8.74 20.93
N GLY A 522 15.19 9.97 21.31
CA GLY A 522 15.15 10.43 22.70
C GLY A 522 13.71 10.67 23.18
N ARG A 523 13.47 11.81 23.82
CA ARG A 523 12.13 12.20 24.32
C ARG A 523 11.22 12.85 23.26
N GLY A 524 11.68 12.91 22.01
CA GLY A 524 10.94 13.52 20.90
C GLY A 524 10.67 15.02 21.01
N SER A 525 11.49 15.77 21.76
CA SER A 525 11.30 17.20 22.04
C SER A 525 11.72 18.17 20.93
N ASN A 526 12.55 17.72 19.99
CA ASN A 526 13.03 18.47 18.82
C ASN A 526 12.83 17.64 17.52
N LEU A 527 11.72 16.93 17.44
CA LEU A 527 11.48 15.92 16.41
C LEU A 527 10.07 16.08 15.83
N LEU A 528 10.01 16.14 14.50
CA LEU A 528 8.79 15.98 13.71
C LEU A 528 8.94 14.70 12.89
N VAL A 529 8.04 13.74 13.13
CA VAL A 529 8.00 12.50 12.36
C VAL A 529 6.95 12.66 11.26
N ARG A 530 7.30 12.31 10.02
CA ARG A 530 6.39 12.35 8.88
C ARG A 530 5.22 11.36 9.04
N ASP A 531 4.15 11.60 8.29
CA ASP A 531 2.87 10.88 8.45
C ASP A 531 2.97 9.39 8.04
N GLY A 532 3.85 9.05 7.10
CA GLY A 532 4.19 7.67 6.73
C GLY A 532 5.01 6.92 7.79
N GLY A 533 5.54 7.62 8.80
CA GLY A 533 6.25 7.03 9.93
C GLY A 533 7.74 6.78 9.69
N ILE A 534 8.38 6.02 10.58
CA ILE A 534 9.84 5.76 10.55
C ILE A 534 10.09 4.32 10.09
N PRO A 535 10.78 4.10 8.95
CA PRO A 535 11.14 2.76 8.50
C PRO A 535 12.28 2.16 9.34
N GLY A 536 12.39 0.84 9.33
CA GLY A 536 13.41 0.09 10.05
C GLY A 536 13.18 0.02 11.56
N VAL A 537 14.26 0.13 12.33
CA VAL A 537 14.25 -0.01 13.79
C VAL A 537 14.41 1.34 14.46
N CYS A 538 13.44 1.70 15.29
CA CYS A 538 13.44 2.87 16.14
C CYS A 538 13.76 2.47 17.59
N VAL A 539 14.87 2.96 18.12
CA VAL A 539 15.34 2.63 19.48
C VAL A 539 15.05 3.79 20.43
N HIS A 540 14.50 3.46 21.61
CA HIS A 540 14.24 4.40 22.68
C HIS A 540 14.82 3.91 24.01
N PHE A 541 15.62 4.75 24.67
CA PHE A 541 16.20 4.45 25.98
C PHE A 541 15.23 4.76 27.12
N GLY A 542 14.02 4.20 27.06
CA GLY A 542 12.99 4.37 28.09
C GLY A 542 13.13 3.42 29.28
N ALA A 543 13.81 2.30 29.09
CA ALA A 543 13.94 1.24 30.08
C ALA A 543 14.82 1.66 31.28
N PRO A 544 14.56 1.13 32.50
CA PRO A 544 15.36 1.40 33.69
C PRO A 544 16.85 1.13 33.49
N GLY A 545 17.23 0.00 32.88
CA GLY A 545 18.64 -0.35 32.65
C GLY A 545 19.39 0.67 31.77
N MET A 546 18.70 1.35 30.86
CA MET A 546 19.29 2.37 29.98
C MET A 546 19.15 3.81 30.51
N SER A 547 18.47 4.00 31.64
CA SER A 547 18.19 5.32 32.24
C SER A 547 18.66 5.47 33.68
N ARG A 548 19.38 4.47 34.22
CA ARG A 548 19.95 4.46 35.57
C ARG A 548 20.86 5.66 35.83
N ILE A 549 20.80 6.21 37.04
CA ILE A 549 21.63 7.32 37.51
C ILE A 549 22.26 6.91 38.84
N GLU A 550 23.58 7.04 38.96
CA GLU A 550 24.34 6.70 40.16
C GLU A 550 25.37 7.77 40.48
N VAL A 551 25.67 7.95 41.77
CA VAL A 551 26.76 8.83 42.21
C VAL A 551 27.91 7.98 42.70
N VAL A 552 29.08 8.12 42.08
CA VAL A 552 30.29 7.37 42.42
C VAL A 552 31.46 8.34 42.50
N GLY A 553 32.07 8.47 43.70
CA GLY A 553 33.23 9.35 43.90
C GLY A 553 32.97 10.82 43.58
N GLY A 554 31.77 11.35 43.90
CA GLY A 554 31.39 12.74 43.62
C GLY A 554 31.02 13.04 42.17
N LYS A 555 30.99 12.01 41.30
CA LYS A 555 30.60 12.10 39.89
C LYS A 555 29.28 11.38 39.66
N ILE A 556 28.57 11.77 38.61
CA ILE A 556 27.27 11.17 38.24
C ILE A 556 27.47 10.26 37.03
N ARG A 557 27.26 8.95 37.20
CA ARG A 557 27.14 8.01 36.10
C ARG A 557 25.68 7.92 35.69
N ALA A 558 25.37 8.20 34.43
CA ALA A 558 23.99 8.20 33.96
C ALA A 558 23.87 7.53 32.58
N GLY A 559 22.88 6.66 32.44
CA GLY A 559 22.49 6.08 31.16
C GLY A 559 21.95 7.15 30.20
N ALA A 560 22.04 6.92 28.90
CA ALA A 560 21.60 7.88 27.88
C ALA A 560 20.08 8.17 27.94
N GLY A 561 19.29 7.26 28.52
CA GLY A 561 17.87 7.43 28.79
C GLY A 561 17.53 8.31 29.98
N ALA A 562 18.50 8.62 30.85
CA ALA A 562 18.28 9.38 32.07
C ALA A 562 17.72 10.78 31.77
N ARG A 563 16.60 11.14 32.40
CA ARG A 563 16.01 12.47 32.20
C ARG A 563 16.90 13.53 32.82
N LEU A 564 17.09 14.64 32.11
CA LEU A 564 17.93 15.75 32.60
C LEU A 564 17.47 16.27 33.97
N LYS A 565 16.17 16.41 34.17
CA LYS A 565 15.58 16.79 35.47
C LYS A 565 15.92 15.80 36.60
N GLN A 566 16.01 14.50 36.30
CA GLN A 566 16.38 13.49 37.30
C GLN A 566 17.86 13.57 37.64
N ILE A 567 18.73 13.77 36.63
CA ILE A 567 20.17 13.99 36.84
C ILE A 567 20.39 15.19 37.77
N VAL A 568 19.71 16.29 37.50
CA VAL A 568 19.79 17.51 38.32
C VAL A 568 19.27 17.28 39.74
N ALA A 569 18.18 16.52 39.91
CA ALA A 569 17.67 16.18 41.24
C ALA A 569 18.66 15.33 42.04
N VAL A 570 19.29 14.34 41.41
CA VAL A 570 20.34 13.52 42.03
C VAL A 570 21.57 14.36 42.36
N ALA A 571 21.98 15.27 41.46
CA ALA A 571 23.08 16.19 41.69
C ALA A 571 22.84 17.05 42.93
N LYS A 572 21.67 17.69 43.02
CA LYS A 572 21.26 18.48 44.20
C LYS A 572 21.29 17.65 45.49
N ALA A 573 20.70 16.45 45.47
CA ALA A 573 20.61 15.59 46.65
C ALA A 573 22.00 15.17 47.18
N ASN A 574 23.02 15.20 46.34
CA ASN A 574 24.40 14.86 46.67
C ASN A 574 25.33 16.08 46.75
N GLY A 575 24.79 17.30 46.77
CA GLY A 575 25.58 18.54 46.88
C GLY A 575 26.51 18.78 45.68
N ILE A 576 26.09 18.40 44.48
CA ILE A 576 26.85 18.58 43.23
C ILE A 576 26.25 19.77 42.46
N THR A 577 27.00 20.88 42.35
CA THR A 577 26.67 22.08 41.55
C THR A 577 27.37 22.06 40.19
N GLY A 578 26.89 22.83 39.22
CA GLY A 578 27.38 22.92 37.84
C GLY A 578 26.48 22.22 36.81
N LEU A 579 25.40 21.56 37.24
CA LEU A 579 24.45 20.84 36.39
C LEU A 579 23.08 21.54 36.29
N GLU A 580 22.87 22.63 37.03
CA GLU A 580 21.58 23.30 37.15
C GLU A 580 21.04 23.82 35.83
N PHE A 581 21.91 24.17 34.86
CA PHE A 581 21.50 24.64 33.53
C PHE A 581 20.65 23.61 32.76
N MET A 582 20.76 22.33 33.12
CA MET A 582 19.95 21.26 32.55
C MET A 582 18.48 21.34 32.99
N GLU A 583 18.17 22.09 34.06
CA GLU A 583 16.81 22.31 34.53
C GLU A 583 15.96 23.01 33.46
N GLY A 584 14.79 22.44 33.22
CA GLY A 584 13.88 22.91 32.19
C GLY A 584 14.26 22.49 30.76
N ILE A 585 15.43 21.91 30.48
CA ILE A 585 15.69 21.33 29.15
C ILE A 585 14.83 20.06 28.98
N PRO A 586 13.88 20.01 28.04
CA PRO A 586 13.08 18.83 27.82
C PRO A 586 13.93 17.78 27.10
N GLY A 587 14.27 16.68 27.76
CA GLY A 587 15.09 15.64 27.13
C GLY A 587 15.68 14.62 28.08
N ALA A 588 16.44 13.70 27.47
CA ALA A 588 17.29 12.74 28.14
C ALA A 588 18.76 13.02 27.82
N LEU A 589 19.67 12.47 28.62
CA LEU A 589 21.10 12.71 28.53
C LEU A 589 21.68 12.42 27.14
N GLY A 590 21.26 11.32 26.48
CA GLY A 590 21.75 10.96 25.15
C GLY A 590 21.46 12.03 24.09
N GLY A 591 20.23 12.56 24.08
CA GLY A 591 19.84 13.65 23.19
C GLY A 591 20.58 14.95 23.52
N ALA A 592 20.76 15.23 24.81
CA ALA A 592 21.51 16.40 25.28
C ALA A 592 22.99 16.33 24.85
N MET A 593 23.61 15.16 24.93
CA MET A 593 24.98 14.94 24.46
C MET A 593 25.07 15.12 22.94
N ARG A 594 24.23 14.41 22.17
CA ARG A 594 24.25 14.50 20.70
C ARG A 594 24.11 15.93 20.18
N MET A 595 23.24 16.70 20.82
CA MET A 595 22.96 18.09 20.47
C MET A 595 23.84 19.10 21.21
N ASN A 596 24.82 18.66 22.02
CA ASN A 596 25.51 19.53 22.99
C ASN A 596 24.56 20.57 23.62
N ALA A 597 23.43 20.10 24.16
CA ALA A 597 22.35 20.97 24.59
C ALA A 597 22.85 21.89 25.71
N GLY A 598 22.46 23.16 25.64
CA GLY A 598 22.89 24.18 26.58
C GLY A 598 21.78 25.18 26.89
N ALA A 599 21.90 25.80 28.05
CA ALA A 599 21.06 26.87 28.55
C ALA A 599 21.85 27.66 29.59
N MET A 600 21.43 28.89 29.91
CA MET A 600 22.04 29.71 30.96
C MET A 600 23.59 29.78 30.90
N GLU A 601 24.12 29.91 29.67
CA GLU A 601 25.58 30.02 29.39
C GLU A 601 26.41 28.79 29.77
N SER A 602 25.80 27.61 29.85
CA SER A 602 26.52 26.34 29.98
C SER A 602 25.97 25.27 29.03
N TRP A 603 26.79 24.26 28.74
CA TRP A 603 26.52 23.21 27.76
C TRP A 603 26.82 21.81 28.29
N THR A 604 26.13 20.81 27.74
CA THR A 604 26.25 19.41 28.19
C THR A 604 27.69 18.91 28.18
N PHE A 605 28.47 19.18 27.13
CA PHE A 605 29.85 18.69 27.04
C PHE A 605 30.85 19.45 27.94
N GLU A 606 30.44 20.47 28.68
CA GLU A 606 31.28 21.08 29.72
C GLU A 606 31.28 20.23 30.99
N THR A 607 30.25 19.43 31.21
CA THR A 607 30.12 18.57 32.40
C THR A 607 30.43 17.11 32.12
N VAL A 608 30.56 16.72 30.85
CA VAL A 608 30.94 15.36 30.45
C VAL A 608 32.43 15.10 30.75
N GLU A 609 32.71 14.03 31.48
CA GLU A 609 34.06 13.49 31.68
C GLU A 609 34.38 12.37 30.68
N SER A 610 33.45 11.42 30.51
CA SER A 610 33.53 10.34 29.54
C SER A 610 32.15 9.94 29.05
N VAL A 611 32.08 9.34 27.86
CA VAL A 611 30.86 8.84 27.23
C VAL A 611 31.08 7.39 26.85
N ARG A 612 30.12 6.52 27.19
CA ARG A 612 30.04 5.16 26.64
C ARG A 612 29.37 5.25 25.28
N VAL A 613 30.07 4.86 24.24
CA VAL A 613 29.62 4.90 22.84
C VAL A 613 29.56 3.49 22.26
N MET A 614 28.51 3.22 21.50
CA MET A 614 28.33 1.99 20.77
C MET A 614 28.55 2.22 19.28
N ASP A 615 29.42 1.40 18.68
CA ASP A 615 29.66 1.42 17.24
C ASP A 615 28.53 0.70 16.45
N ARG A 616 28.56 0.80 15.12
CA ARG A 616 27.59 0.12 14.25
C ARG A 616 27.68 -1.41 14.26
N LYS A 617 28.69 -1.99 14.93
CA LYS A 617 28.84 -3.43 15.15
C LYS A 617 28.30 -3.86 16.52
N GLY A 618 27.68 -2.93 17.26
CA GLY A 618 27.09 -3.20 18.57
C GLY A 618 28.11 -3.28 19.71
N ARG A 619 29.35 -2.81 19.51
CA ARG A 619 30.41 -2.87 20.53
C ARG A 619 30.47 -1.56 21.29
N VAL A 620 30.51 -1.65 22.62
CA VAL A 620 30.58 -0.47 23.50
C VAL A 620 32.02 -0.20 23.92
N SER A 621 32.41 1.07 23.90
CA SER A 621 33.69 1.57 24.41
C SER A 621 33.49 2.85 25.19
N GLU A 622 34.40 3.15 26.12
CA GLU A 622 34.41 4.41 26.86
C GLU A 622 35.37 5.39 26.19
N VAL A 623 34.87 6.59 25.88
CA VAL A 623 35.61 7.66 25.22
C VAL A 623 35.66 8.86 26.15
N VAL A 624 36.86 9.33 26.44
CA VAL A 624 37.06 10.49 27.32
C VAL A 624 36.72 11.79 26.59
N ARG A 625 36.27 12.80 27.34
CA ARG A 625 35.82 14.09 26.82
C ARG A 625 36.77 14.74 25.80
N LYS A 626 38.09 14.66 26.02
CA LYS A 626 39.12 15.28 25.16
C LYS A 626 39.14 14.73 23.73
N GLU A 627 38.57 13.55 23.50
CA GLU A 627 38.50 12.92 22.17
C GLU A 627 37.24 13.32 21.38
N PHE A 628 36.37 14.16 21.96
CA PHE A 628 35.19 14.67 21.28
C PHE A 628 35.44 16.06 20.68
N GLU A 629 35.27 16.16 19.36
CA GLU A 629 34.99 17.42 18.71
C GLU A 629 33.56 17.87 19.06
N VAL A 630 33.41 19.07 19.61
CA VAL A 630 32.12 19.61 20.05
C VAL A 630 31.86 20.92 19.33
N ARG A 631 30.76 20.98 18.58
CA ARG A 631 30.31 22.17 17.87
C ARG A 631 29.04 22.73 18.52
N TYR A 632 28.67 23.95 18.15
CA TYR A 632 27.39 24.52 18.57
C TYR A 632 26.25 23.61 18.11
N ARG A 633 25.43 23.16 19.06
CA ARG A 633 24.27 22.29 18.86
C ARG A 633 24.54 20.94 18.15
N LYS A 634 25.79 20.48 18.09
CA LYS A 634 26.15 19.25 17.36
C LYS A 634 27.44 18.62 17.87
N VAL A 635 27.43 17.30 18.07
CA VAL A 635 28.62 16.49 18.35
C VAL A 635 28.78 15.47 17.22
N PRO A 636 29.71 15.69 16.25
CA PRO A 636 29.80 14.87 15.04
C PRO A 636 29.92 13.37 15.30
N ARG A 637 30.75 12.96 16.27
CA ARG A 637 30.92 11.54 16.63
C ARG A 637 29.61 10.86 17.03
N LEU A 638 28.76 11.56 17.78
CA LEU A 638 27.45 11.06 18.24
C LEU A 638 26.35 11.16 17.17
N VAL A 639 26.69 11.55 15.95
CA VAL A 639 25.84 11.37 14.77
C VAL A 639 26.04 9.97 14.19
N GLU A 640 27.27 9.44 14.27
CA GLU A 640 27.66 8.14 13.71
C GLU A 640 27.61 6.99 14.72
N GLU A 641 27.95 7.28 15.96
CA GLU A 641 27.94 6.34 17.09
C GLU A 641 26.79 6.65 18.05
N ILE A 642 26.36 5.63 18.79
CA ILE A 642 25.23 5.72 19.71
C ILE A 642 25.76 5.92 21.13
N ALA A 643 25.49 7.06 21.74
CA ALA A 643 25.79 7.25 23.16
C ALA A 643 24.81 6.43 24.01
N VAL A 644 25.32 5.52 24.85
CA VAL A 644 24.53 4.66 25.73
C VAL A 644 24.59 5.09 27.20
N GLY A 645 25.57 5.92 27.57
CA GLY A 645 25.67 6.54 28.89
C GLY A 645 26.86 7.48 28.99
N ALA A 646 27.00 8.20 30.10
CA ALA A 646 28.12 9.07 30.37
C ALA A 646 28.44 9.22 31.85
N VAL A 647 29.65 9.65 32.13
CA VAL A 647 30.09 10.14 33.44
C VAL A 647 30.10 11.67 33.38
N LEU A 648 29.34 12.29 34.27
CA LEU A 648 29.26 13.73 34.44
C LEU A 648 29.99 14.15 35.71
N HIS A 649 30.68 15.27 35.65
CA HIS A 649 31.32 15.89 36.79
C HIS A 649 30.63 17.22 37.15
N GLY A 650 30.75 17.58 38.42
CA GLY A 650 30.35 18.88 38.95
C GLY A 650 31.29 19.29 40.08
N LYS A 651 30.91 20.31 40.84
CA LYS A 651 31.67 20.79 41.99
C LYS A 651 30.89 20.53 43.27
N PRO A 652 31.55 20.32 44.43
CA PRO A 652 30.86 20.40 45.72
C PRO A 652 30.16 21.74 45.86
N GLY A 653 28.90 21.75 46.30
CA GLY A 653 28.09 22.95 46.45
C GLY A 653 26.98 22.79 47.48
N ASN A 654 26.45 23.92 47.95
CA ASN A 654 25.38 23.95 48.95
C ASN A 654 24.03 23.55 48.31
N PRO A 655 23.32 22.52 48.82
CA PRO A 655 22.01 22.10 48.30
C PRO A 655 20.92 23.18 48.28
N GLU A 656 20.98 24.17 49.18
CA GLU A 656 20.02 25.28 49.24
C GLU A 656 20.22 26.26 48.08
N GLU A 657 21.46 26.67 47.83
CA GLU A 657 21.82 27.54 46.70
C GLU A 657 21.49 26.86 45.35
N ILE A 658 21.74 25.55 45.24
CA ILE A 658 21.35 24.76 44.08
C ILE A 658 19.82 24.85 43.91
N ALA A 659 19.04 24.66 44.99
CA ALA A 659 17.58 24.73 44.93
C ALA A 659 17.06 26.09 44.44
N GLU A 660 17.68 27.19 44.86
CA GLU A 660 17.32 28.54 44.40
C GLU A 660 17.60 28.73 42.91
N LYS A 661 18.78 28.30 42.44
CA LYS A 661 19.13 28.34 41.01
C LYS A 661 18.12 27.56 40.16
N LEU A 662 17.74 26.36 40.61
CA LEU A 662 16.74 25.53 39.92
C LEU A 662 15.38 26.20 39.82
N LYS A 663 14.88 26.77 40.92
CA LYS A 663 13.61 27.54 40.92
C LYS A 663 13.66 28.69 39.91
N ARG A 664 14.76 29.44 39.89
CA ARG A 664 14.96 30.57 38.97
C ARG A 664 14.98 30.14 37.51
N TYR A 665 15.73 29.09 37.18
CA TYR A 665 15.86 28.60 35.80
C TYR A 665 14.56 27.99 35.27
N SER A 666 13.82 27.28 36.12
CA SER A 666 12.51 26.72 35.77
C SER A 666 11.50 27.81 35.44
N ARG A 667 11.36 28.86 36.27
CA ARG A 667 10.45 29.99 36.02
C ARG A 667 10.71 30.69 34.68
N LYS A 668 11.96 31.10 34.44
CA LYS A 668 12.37 31.82 33.22
C LYS A 668 11.95 31.08 31.93
N ARG A 669 11.90 29.75 31.96
CA ARG A 669 11.61 28.93 30.79
C ARG A 669 10.12 28.67 30.57
N TRP A 670 9.36 28.42 31.63
CA TRP A 670 7.93 28.18 31.51
C TRP A 670 7.11 29.44 31.25
N ASP A 671 7.60 30.60 31.68
CA ASP A 671 6.93 31.89 31.43
C ASP A 671 7.06 32.38 29.98
N SER A 672 8.00 31.83 29.20
CA SER A 672 8.36 32.31 27.85
C SER A 672 8.01 31.35 26.70
N GLN A 673 7.41 30.19 27.00
CA GLN A 673 7.13 29.13 26.02
C GLN A 673 5.66 28.69 26.05
N PRO A 674 5.08 28.29 24.91
CA PRO A 674 3.71 27.80 24.90
C PRO A 674 3.55 26.49 25.66
N ALA A 675 2.44 26.34 26.39
CA ALA A 675 2.07 25.09 27.06
C ALA A 675 1.54 24.02 26.08
N ALA A 676 1.11 24.42 24.88
CA ALA A 676 0.57 23.52 23.88
C ALA A 676 1.65 22.58 23.29
N PRO A 677 1.28 21.37 22.82
CA PRO A 677 2.22 20.43 22.21
C PRO A 677 2.99 21.07 21.04
N SER A 678 4.33 21.07 21.11
CA SER A 678 5.24 21.62 20.09
C SER A 678 6.54 20.83 20.04
N ALA A 679 7.30 21.00 18.96
CA ALA A 679 8.63 20.40 18.79
C ALA A 679 9.76 21.36 19.25
N GLY A 680 9.45 22.34 20.11
CA GLY A 680 10.38 23.41 20.46
C GLY A 680 10.47 24.50 19.39
N CYS A 681 11.61 25.18 19.34
CA CYS A 681 11.93 26.17 18.31
C CYS A 681 11.95 25.49 16.93
N ILE A 682 11.21 26.04 15.98
CA ILE A 682 11.10 25.49 14.63
C ILE A 682 12.31 25.89 13.78
N PHE A 683 12.81 27.11 13.94
CA PHE A 683 13.93 27.65 13.18
C PHE A 683 15.08 28.09 14.08
N LYS A 684 16.30 28.01 13.55
CA LYS A 684 17.48 28.61 14.16
C LYS A 684 17.37 30.13 14.08
N ASN A 685 18.01 30.83 15.01
CA ASN A 685 18.14 32.28 14.93
C ASN A 685 19.00 32.69 13.72
N ALA A 686 18.55 33.70 12.98
CA ALA A 686 19.36 34.33 11.95
C ALA A 686 20.39 35.28 12.61
N GLU A 687 21.50 35.57 11.91
CA GLU A 687 22.58 36.41 12.45
C GLU A 687 22.09 37.79 12.94
N LYS A 688 21.12 38.38 12.23
CA LYS A 688 20.67 39.75 12.45
C LYS A 688 19.46 39.87 13.36
N ILE A 689 18.66 38.80 13.51
CA ILE A 689 17.39 38.84 14.22
C ILE A 689 17.02 37.44 14.75
N PRO A 690 16.58 37.32 16.01
CA PRO A 690 16.03 36.06 16.51
C PRO A 690 14.81 35.62 15.68
N ALA A 691 14.72 34.32 15.36
CA ALA A 691 13.68 33.80 14.47
C ALA A 691 12.26 34.11 14.98
N GLY A 692 12.04 33.99 16.30
CA GLY A 692 10.73 34.31 16.89
C GLY A 692 10.32 35.76 16.72
N LYS A 693 11.27 36.70 16.89
CA LYS A 693 11.02 38.13 16.69
C LYS A 693 10.74 38.44 15.23
N LEU A 694 11.49 37.82 14.31
CA LEU A 694 11.25 37.96 12.87
C LEU A 694 9.83 37.51 12.48
N ILE A 695 9.41 36.32 12.93
CA ILE A 695 8.08 35.77 12.62
C ILE A 695 6.96 36.65 13.22
N GLU A 696 7.19 37.21 14.40
CA GLU A 696 6.29 38.18 15.03
C GLU A 696 6.18 39.48 14.22
N GLU A 697 7.29 40.08 13.82
CA GLU A 697 7.29 41.30 13.00
C GLU A 697 6.73 41.10 11.59
N LEU A 698 6.72 39.86 11.09
CA LEU A 698 6.07 39.47 9.83
C LEU A 698 4.55 39.27 9.99
N GLY A 699 4.01 39.40 11.21
CA GLY A 699 2.58 39.24 11.48
C GLY A 699 2.09 37.80 11.32
N LEU A 700 2.96 36.80 11.49
CA LEU A 700 2.65 35.39 11.21
C LEU A 700 2.14 34.62 12.43
N LYS A 701 2.08 35.24 13.61
CA LYS A 701 1.39 34.63 14.77
C LYS A 701 -0.04 34.26 14.39
N ASP A 702 -0.51 33.13 14.92
CA ASP A 702 -1.85 32.59 14.67
C ASP A 702 -2.15 32.12 13.24
N THR A 703 -1.18 32.20 12.33
CA THR A 703 -1.27 31.54 11.02
C THR A 703 -1.35 30.03 11.21
N HIS A 704 -2.20 29.36 10.43
CA HIS A 704 -2.45 27.93 10.55
C HIS A 704 -2.56 27.25 9.19
N VAL A 705 -2.21 25.97 9.17
CA VAL A 705 -2.46 25.03 8.07
C VAL A 705 -2.95 23.74 8.72
N GLY A 706 -4.10 23.22 8.30
CA GLY A 706 -4.71 22.06 8.94
C GLY A 706 -4.84 22.25 10.46
N GLY A 707 -4.34 21.29 11.24
CA GLY A 707 -4.31 21.38 12.70
C GLY A 707 -3.09 22.10 13.31
N ALA A 708 -2.13 22.54 12.49
CA ALA A 708 -0.89 23.18 12.93
C ALA A 708 -1.03 24.71 12.95
N ARG A 709 -0.54 25.37 14.01
CA ARG A 709 -0.63 26.83 14.18
C ARG A 709 0.65 27.44 14.72
N VAL A 710 1.03 28.62 14.23
CA VAL A 710 2.10 29.44 14.83
C VAL A 710 1.62 29.96 16.18
N SER A 711 2.38 29.72 17.24
CA SER A 711 1.99 30.05 18.61
C SER A 711 1.75 31.56 18.79
N PRO A 712 0.65 31.96 19.44
CA PRO A 712 0.44 33.35 19.84
C PRO A 712 1.45 33.80 20.92
N VAL A 713 1.98 32.86 21.70
CA VAL A 713 2.92 33.15 22.80
C VAL A 713 4.30 33.51 22.24
N HIS A 714 4.83 32.70 21.33
CA HIS A 714 6.17 32.88 20.78
C HIS A 714 6.22 32.50 19.30
N GLY A 715 6.61 33.43 18.42
CA GLY A 715 6.56 33.23 16.97
C GLY A 715 7.39 32.08 16.40
N ASN A 716 8.37 31.54 17.14
CA ASN A 716 9.23 30.43 16.66
C ASN A 716 8.69 29.04 17.02
N PHE A 717 7.47 28.95 17.55
CA PHE A 717 6.86 27.68 17.94
C PHE A 717 5.66 27.41 17.05
N ILE A 718 5.62 26.21 16.46
CA ILE A 718 4.40 25.67 15.86
C ILE A 718 3.80 24.70 16.86
N VAL A 719 2.51 24.89 17.15
CA VAL A 719 1.75 24.08 18.11
C VAL A 719 0.74 23.22 17.37
N ASN A 720 0.53 22.02 17.89
CA ASN A 720 -0.54 21.12 17.45
C ASN A 720 -1.82 21.45 18.23
N GLN A 721 -2.88 21.89 17.54
CA GLN A 721 -4.17 22.21 18.14
C GLN A 721 -5.08 20.99 18.31
N GLY A 722 -4.60 19.80 17.92
CA GLY A 722 -5.36 18.56 17.83
C GLY A 722 -5.55 18.14 16.38
N GLY A 723 -5.25 16.88 16.07
CA GLY A 723 -5.43 16.31 14.72
C GLY A 723 -4.45 16.81 13.65
N ALA A 724 -3.47 17.65 13.99
CA ALA A 724 -2.46 18.11 13.05
C ALA A 724 -1.62 16.93 12.51
N LYS A 725 -1.35 16.96 11.21
CA LYS A 725 -0.44 16.04 10.53
C LYS A 725 0.95 16.67 10.36
N ALA A 726 1.95 15.85 10.05
CA ALA A 726 3.29 16.36 9.77
C ALA A 726 3.31 17.23 8.51
N VAL A 727 2.54 16.85 7.49
CA VAL A 727 2.36 17.65 6.27
C VAL A 727 1.84 19.06 6.57
N ASP A 728 0.96 19.22 7.57
CA ASP A 728 0.44 20.53 7.98
C ASP A 728 1.54 21.42 8.54
N VAL A 729 2.37 20.87 9.43
CA VAL A 729 3.50 21.58 10.03
C VAL A 729 4.52 21.97 8.97
N LEU A 730 4.85 21.06 8.05
CA LEU A 730 5.81 21.30 6.98
C LEU A 730 5.31 22.38 6.01
N ALA A 731 4.02 22.36 5.65
CA ALA A 731 3.41 23.39 4.83
C ALA A 731 3.44 24.76 5.51
N LEU A 732 3.13 24.82 6.81
CA LEU A 732 3.20 26.06 7.59
C LEU A 732 4.65 26.57 7.72
N MET A 733 5.63 25.68 7.90
CA MET A 733 7.05 26.03 7.90
C MET A 733 7.45 26.69 6.57
N GLU A 734 7.03 26.12 5.44
CA GLU A 734 7.39 26.67 4.13
C GLU A 734 6.72 28.02 3.87
N GLN A 735 5.47 28.23 4.31
CA GLN A 735 4.83 29.54 4.26
C GLN A 735 5.62 30.60 5.05
N ILE A 736 6.08 30.26 6.26
CA ILE A 736 6.90 31.16 7.08
C ILE A 736 8.22 31.50 6.38
N ARG A 737 8.93 30.49 5.84
CA ARG A 737 10.20 30.68 5.12
C ARG A 737 10.01 31.53 3.87
N ALA A 738 8.99 31.25 3.08
CA ALA A 738 8.69 32.01 1.87
C ALA A 738 8.41 33.49 2.17
N LYS A 739 7.67 33.78 3.24
CA LYS A 739 7.41 35.17 3.66
C LYS A 739 8.66 35.86 4.21
N ALA A 740 9.47 35.18 5.03
CA ALA A 740 10.73 35.72 5.52
C ALA A 740 11.72 36.04 4.36
N ARG A 741 11.75 35.19 3.34
CA ARG A 741 12.60 35.39 2.15
C ARG A 741 12.11 36.56 1.30
N THR A 742 10.81 36.64 1.06
CA THR A 742 10.19 37.70 0.24
C THR A 742 10.25 39.07 0.91
N ASP A 743 9.86 39.17 2.19
CA ASP A 743 9.66 40.46 2.85
C ASP A 743 10.94 40.99 3.52
N ARG A 744 11.89 40.11 3.85
CA ARG A 744 13.08 40.45 4.64
C ARG A 744 14.40 39.93 4.05
N GLY A 745 14.36 39.16 2.96
CA GLY A 745 15.56 38.58 2.35
C GLY A 745 16.29 37.57 3.25
N ILE A 746 15.61 36.99 4.24
CA ILE A 746 16.20 36.05 5.21
C ILE A 746 15.70 34.64 4.89
N ASP A 747 16.63 33.69 4.68
CA ASP A 747 16.30 32.26 4.61
C ASP A 747 16.39 31.66 6.02
N LEU A 748 15.25 31.25 6.57
CA LEU A 748 15.18 30.62 7.88
C LEU A 748 15.57 29.15 7.77
N GLU A 749 16.61 28.75 8.49
CA GLU A 749 17.04 27.35 8.61
C GLU A 749 16.21 26.60 9.66
N PRO A 750 15.68 25.40 9.33
CA PRO A 750 15.03 24.54 10.32
C PRO A 750 15.97 24.15 11.47
N GLU A 751 15.46 24.23 12.70
CA GLU A 751 16.07 23.65 13.91
C GLU A 751 15.43 22.31 14.29
N VAL A 752 14.13 22.16 14.02
CA VAL A 752 13.41 20.90 14.20
C VAL A 752 13.96 19.82 13.27
N ILE A 753 14.19 18.62 13.82
CA ILE A 753 14.65 17.47 13.04
C ILE A 753 13.43 16.79 12.44
N VAL A 754 13.38 16.69 11.11
CA VAL A 754 12.32 15.97 10.38
C VAL A 754 12.82 14.59 9.99
N VAL A 755 12.08 13.53 10.33
CA VAL A 755 12.43 12.14 10.03
C VAL A 755 11.24 11.36 9.50
N GLY A 756 11.52 10.22 8.85
CA GLY A 756 10.49 9.30 8.35
C GLY A 756 10.15 9.52 6.88
N GLU A 757 9.05 8.90 6.46
CA GLU A 757 8.55 8.88 5.08
C GLU A 757 7.20 9.58 4.98
N ASP A 758 6.90 10.10 3.79
CA ASP A 758 5.55 10.57 3.48
C ASP A 758 4.57 9.38 3.37
N GLU A 759 3.28 9.67 3.42
CA GLU A 759 2.20 8.66 3.40
C GLU A 759 2.16 7.83 2.11
#